data_AF-A0A815UJZ2-F1
#
_entry.id   AF-A0A815UJZ2-F1
#
_cell.length_a   1.000
_cell.length_b   1.000
_cell.length_c   1.000
_cell.angle_alpha   90.00
_cell.angle_beta   90.00
_cell.angle_gamma   90.00
#
_symmetry.space_group_name_H-M   'P 1'
#
loop_
_entity.id
_entity.type
_entity.pdbx_description
1 polymer ?
#
loop_
_entity_poly.entity_id
_entity_poly.type
_entity_poly.pdbx_seq_one_letter_code
_entity_poly.pdbx_strand_id
1 'polypeptide(L)'
;MMKFLLKTFLELNIFSPSNFGSSINRVTAKQYGRWATRLYILLFIIGITIIIFYTTIRPHTVIETFDQPLFNSYQQLQKDYGNKLKCSCSQIASTYNKFVEITPEFHPICLSKFVSKEWHTSIINRLALNFSVYSKNDYRRFLPAHLQYLQELCRLSNQSVNNTIKEFLTSLLVTVELRSEEDFHRRIETLIVQSKSNVPILLSRFLYMIQSFNHGNAFMTTYETNFQYTSSVSFLSWKYAYTDAIIYDNNCSCGLSSNCTTQAIFIENSTEIPIEGLKMGCLPSESFHLSTLECFYNQSCLDLISNYTNYDNISTHRLNISTRFPPNTTINQLISHSFTQQWLNKSNYSLYYHQCSPSSCSYTYNERFNIFYIITLFLSLQGGLMFVLAWICPKLIRIIFEINDYYQRKRQRTSVHPDNSLITSSNNINIQTEANRTSDFSIYYVRNIAIITNRNIITTTTTTTTITTTVISTISSITTKLLCRTKFQRISTNTSCSGFKEITFHNLTGDFNNDNQVDFVYVCKSNDKGAIFVSFNNGDGTFYNFMIESLLNFQSIKLLYVADFNNDNRSDIFLIYEVGWQDDLTVLLNNGNKTFKTLTMEAIGNIGGIRAPRIADFNNDNKYDVFFTLYDGSKENLKVLLGHGNGTFERIIKNSPMRAIYRTKDTILCDLNNDKILDIVRTFESVANIGGIAIEFNNVGVAFGRGNGTFSSENLLSNEYTMYSSRLIVAHINNDHYLDIVVYNKHSKHIYVYFGSANGTFYLQSPFFTTIGDNNHFLVIDDFDNNNQSDIIFIYNWKDVECITYHYHNNSFIKNKKTLIKSNGTLNSIVVHDINNDMNLDIILHMNNPNQIYILFGYGNGSFYTQMIYSREILESSSSLIIYDLNNDNYQDIISVDHKINLIDVFLNTRNCSTN
;
A
#
# COMPACT_ATOMS: atom_id res chain seq x y z
N MET A 1 -61.12 -38.57 -51.47
CA MET A 1 -59.67 -38.43 -51.18
C MET A 1 -59.40 -38.08 -49.71
N MET A 2 -59.98 -37.02 -49.15
CA MET A 2 -59.76 -36.61 -47.75
C MET A 2 -60.23 -37.65 -46.70
N LYS A 3 -61.36 -38.33 -46.93
CA LYS A 3 -61.82 -39.46 -46.08
C LYS A 3 -60.90 -40.69 -46.15
N PHE A 4 -60.25 -40.92 -47.30
CA PHE A 4 -59.30 -42.01 -47.47
C PHE A 4 -58.01 -41.71 -46.69
N LEU A 5 -57.44 -40.52 -46.88
CA LEU A 5 -56.26 -40.05 -46.15
C LEU A 5 -56.47 -40.02 -44.63
N LEU A 6 -57.65 -39.57 -44.16
CA LEU A 6 -57.98 -39.60 -42.73
C LEU A 6 -58.01 -41.04 -42.19
N LYS A 7 -58.58 -41.98 -42.95
CA LYS A 7 -58.62 -43.39 -42.57
C LYS A 7 -57.22 -44.00 -42.54
N THR A 8 -56.39 -43.71 -43.55
CA THR A 8 -54.99 -44.16 -43.61
C THR A 8 -54.16 -43.58 -42.46
N PHE A 9 -54.38 -42.31 -42.09
CA PHE A 9 -53.71 -41.66 -40.96
C PHE A 9 -54.16 -42.21 -39.60
N LEU A 10 -55.44 -42.54 -39.46
CA LEU A 10 -55.99 -43.15 -38.24
C LEU A 10 -55.51 -44.58 -38.02
N GLU A 11 -55.22 -45.30 -39.11
CA GLU A 11 -54.73 -46.68 -39.09
C GLU A 11 -53.20 -46.79 -39.10
N LEU A 12 -52.50 -45.69 -39.42
CA LEU A 12 -51.04 -45.60 -39.51
C LEU A 12 -50.37 -45.99 -38.19
N ASN A 13 -49.40 -46.88 -38.28
CA ASN A 13 -48.59 -47.28 -37.14
C ASN A 13 -47.13 -47.38 -37.57
N ILE A 14 -46.33 -46.39 -37.19
CA ILE A 14 -44.89 -46.32 -37.48
C ILE A 14 -44.10 -47.22 -36.50
N PHE A 15 -44.67 -47.53 -35.33
CA PHE A 15 -43.98 -48.26 -34.28
C PHE A 15 -44.36 -49.74 -34.28
N SER A 16 -43.36 -50.60 -34.42
CA SER A 16 -43.54 -52.04 -34.38
C SER A 16 -43.85 -52.54 -32.96
N PRO A 17 -44.47 -53.72 -32.79
CA PRO A 17 -44.80 -54.27 -31.47
C PRO A 17 -43.59 -54.43 -30.53
N SER A 18 -42.38 -54.65 -31.06
CA SER A 18 -41.17 -54.78 -30.25
C SER A 18 -40.79 -53.48 -29.52
N ASN A 19 -41.24 -52.32 -29.99
CA ASN A 19 -40.95 -51.03 -29.37
C ASN A 19 -41.66 -50.84 -28.01
N PHE A 20 -42.63 -51.71 -27.67
CA PHE A 20 -43.41 -51.64 -26.43
C PHE A 20 -43.04 -52.73 -25.40
N GLY A 21 -42.17 -53.68 -25.75
CA GLY A 21 -41.71 -54.77 -24.87
C GLY A 21 -42.43 -56.11 -25.12
N SER A 22 -41.77 -57.23 -24.79
CA SER A 22 -42.23 -58.60 -25.12
C SER A 22 -43.40 -59.10 -24.27
N SER A 23 -43.76 -58.40 -23.19
CA SER A 23 -44.81 -58.79 -22.24
C SER A 23 -46.22 -58.31 -22.61
N ILE A 24 -46.38 -57.63 -23.74
CA ILE A 24 -47.66 -57.03 -24.17
C ILE A 24 -48.24 -57.82 -25.35
N ASN A 25 -49.54 -58.13 -25.30
CA ASN A 25 -50.23 -58.85 -26.37
C ASN A 25 -50.19 -58.05 -27.69
N ARG A 26 -50.09 -58.75 -28.83
CA ARG A 26 -49.97 -58.15 -30.17
C ARG A 26 -51.11 -57.18 -30.51
N VAL A 27 -52.31 -57.40 -29.99
CA VAL A 27 -53.47 -56.52 -30.24
C VAL A 27 -53.35 -55.19 -29.52
N THR A 28 -52.93 -55.18 -28.26
CA THR A 28 -52.72 -53.96 -27.46
C THR A 28 -51.48 -53.19 -27.93
N ALA A 29 -50.41 -53.88 -28.32
CA ALA A 29 -49.23 -53.26 -28.91
C ALA A 29 -49.56 -52.49 -30.22
N LYS A 30 -50.50 -53.01 -31.03
CA LYS A 30 -50.97 -52.32 -32.25
C LYS A 30 -51.76 -51.05 -31.94
N GLN A 31 -52.51 -51.01 -30.83
CA GLN A 31 -53.20 -49.80 -30.39
C GLN A 31 -52.23 -48.76 -29.83
N TYR A 32 -51.27 -49.16 -29.00
CA TYR A 32 -50.23 -48.26 -28.48
C TYR A 32 -49.38 -47.68 -29.61
N GLY A 33 -49.04 -48.48 -30.61
CA GLY A 33 -48.36 -48.03 -31.82
C GLY A 33 -49.07 -46.88 -32.54
N ARG A 34 -50.40 -46.97 -32.69
CA ARG A 34 -51.21 -45.91 -33.32
C ARG A 34 -51.24 -44.62 -32.51
N TRP A 35 -51.36 -44.72 -31.18
CA TRP A 35 -51.33 -43.53 -30.31
C TRP A 35 -49.95 -42.88 -30.26
N ALA A 36 -48.87 -43.69 -30.21
CA ALA A 36 -47.49 -43.20 -30.26
C ALA A 36 -47.18 -42.51 -31.59
N THR A 37 -47.68 -43.05 -32.69
CA THR A 37 -47.54 -42.46 -34.03
C THR A 37 -48.18 -41.07 -34.11
N ARG A 38 -49.36 -40.87 -33.51
CA ARG A 38 -50.04 -39.56 -33.50
C ARG A 38 -49.29 -38.54 -32.63
N LEU A 39 -48.85 -38.95 -31.45
CA LEU A 39 -48.08 -38.10 -30.55
C LEU A 39 -46.74 -37.67 -31.20
N TYR A 40 -46.08 -38.60 -31.88
CA TYR A 40 -44.85 -38.34 -32.63
C TYR A 40 -45.04 -37.26 -33.70
N ILE A 41 -46.06 -37.41 -34.56
CA ILE A 41 -46.32 -36.45 -35.64
C ILE A 41 -46.69 -35.07 -35.10
N LEU A 42 -47.51 -35.01 -34.04
CA LEU A 42 -47.90 -33.73 -33.42
C LEU A 42 -46.69 -32.98 -32.84
N LEU A 43 -45.88 -33.67 -32.03
CA LEU A 43 -44.71 -33.06 -31.39
C LEU A 43 -43.64 -32.66 -32.42
N PHE A 44 -43.50 -33.43 -33.50
CA PHE A 44 -42.57 -33.13 -34.58
C PHE A 44 -42.94 -31.83 -35.30
N ILE A 45 -44.23 -31.63 -35.63
CA ILE A 45 -44.70 -30.40 -36.29
C ILE A 45 -44.53 -29.18 -35.38
N ILE A 46 -44.88 -29.29 -34.09
CA ILE A 46 -44.74 -28.20 -33.11
C ILE A 46 -43.26 -27.85 -32.89
N GLY A 47 -42.38 -28.85 -32.80
CA GLY A 47 -40.95 -28.62 -32.64
C GLY A 47 -40.36 -27.86 -33.82
N ILE A 48 -40.75 -28.23 -35.04
CA ILE A 48 -40.29 -27.56 -36.27
C ILE A 48 -40.74 -26.10 -36.32
N THR A 49 -42.01 -25.80 -36.00
CA THR A 49 -42.52 -24.42 -36.10
C THR A 49 -41.84 -23.48 -35.12
N ILE A 50 -41.53 -23.95 -33.90
CA ILE A 50 -40.82 -23.16 -32.89
C ILE A 50 -39.40 -22.82 -33.36
N ILE A 51 -38.68 -23.78 -33.94
CA ILE A 51 -37.29 -23.59 -34.41
C ILE A 51 -37.24 -22.56 -35.55
N ILE A 52 -38.17 -22.64 -36.51
CA ILE A 52 -38.25 -21.69 -37.64
C ILE A 52 -38.57 -20.27 -37.14
N PHE A 53 -39.51 -20.14 -36.20
CA PHE A 53 -39.88 -18.84 -35.64
C PHE A 53 -38.72 -18.21 -34.84
N TYR A 54 -38.02 -18.99 -34.03
CA TYR A 54 -36.88 -18.51 -33.24
C TYR A 54 -35.71 -18.03 -34.12
N THR A 55 -35.40 -18.76 -35.19
CA THR A 55 -34.27 -18.45 -36.07
C THR A 55 -34.50 -17.24 -36.97
N THR A 56 -35.76 -16.92 -37.30
CA THR A 56 -36.12 -15.76 -38.14
C THR A 56 -36.12 -14.43 -37.40
N ILE A 57 -36.32 -14.44 -36.08
CA ILE A 57 -36.46 -13.21 -35.28
C ILE A 57 -35.11 -12.70 -34.75
N ARG A 58 -34.11 -13.57 -34.58
CA ARG A 58 -32.84 -13.19 -33.96
C ARG A 58 -31.87 -12.61 -35.01
N PRO A 59 -31.50 -11.32 -34.95
CA PRO A 59 -30.43 -10.78 -35.79
C PRO A 59 -29.07 -11.36 -35.38
N HIS A 60 -28.13 -11.40 -36.32
CA HIS A 60 -26.75 -11.79 -36.05
C HIS A 60 -25.79 -10.64 -36.38
N THR A 61 -24.71 -10.56 -35.62
CA THR A 61 -23.69 -9.52 -35.72
C THR A 61 -22.60 -9.98 -36.68
N VAL A 62 -22.37 -9.20 -37.74
CA VAL A 62 -21.24 -9.38 -38.65
C VAL A 62 -20.16 -8.37 -38.29
N ILE A 63 -18.90 -8.82 -38.31
CA ILE A 63 -17.72 -8.00 -38.08
C ILE A 63 -16.98 -7.89 -39.42
N GLU A 64 -16.87 -6.68 -39.94
CA GLU A 64 -16.00 -6.40 -41.10
C GLU A 64 -14.65 -5.89 -40.58
N THR A 65 -13.56 -6.37 -41.19
CA THR A 65 -12.18 -6.05 -40.78
C THR A 65 -11.37 -5.51 -41.95
N PHE A 66 -10.56 -4.49 -41.71
CA PHE A 66 -9.68 -3.88 -42.70
C PHE A 66 -8.32 -3.57 -42.08
N ASP A 67 -7.26 -3.84 -42.85
CA ASP A 67 -5.88 -3.73 -42.41
C ASP A 67 -5.27 -2.38 -42.82
N GLN A 68 -4.51 -1.77 -41.91
CA GLN A 68 -3.73 -0.55 -42.13
C GLN A 68 -4.45 0.56 -42.93
N PRO A 69 -5.58 1.10 -42.43
CA PRO A 69 -6.29 2.16 -43.15
C PRO A 69 -5.43 3.42 -43.31
N LEU A 70 -5.61 4.13 -44.43
CA LEU A 70 -5.09 5.49 -44.60
C LEU A 70 -5.90 6.47 -43.74
N PHE A 71 -5.27 7.55 -43.26
CA PHE A 71 -5.92 8.53 -42.37
C PHE A 71 -7.24 9.09 -42.93
N ASN A 72 -7.27 9.46 -44.22
CA ASN A 72 -8.48 9.99 -44.88
C ASN A 72 -9.61 8.94 -44.93
N SER A 73 -9.26 7.68 -45.22
CA SER A 73 -10.22 6.57 -45.24
C SER A 73 -10.77 6.28 -43.85
N TYR A 74 -9.91 6.33 -42.82
CA TYR A 74 -10.33 6.23 -41.43
C TYR A 74 -11.29 7.36 -41.02
N GLN A 75 -10.99 8.62 -41.38
CA GLN A 75 -11.86 9.74 -41.05
C GLN A 75 -13.26 9.61 -41.67
N GLN A 76 -13.36 9.07 -42.87
CA GLN A 76 -14.65 8.80 -43.50
C GLN A 76 -15.42 7.69 -42.75
N LEU A 77 -14.77 6.56 -42.45
CA LEU A 77 -15.37 5.47 -41.69
C LEU A 77 -15.80 5.89 -40.28
N GLN A 78 -15.02 6.77 -39.64
CA GLN A 78 -15.36 7.32 -38.33
C GLN A 78 -16.63 8.18 -38.39
N LYS A 79 -16.88 8.91 -39.49
CA LYS A 79 -18.14 9.65 -39.70
C LYS A 79 -19.33 8.71 -39.91
N ASP A 80 -19.14 7.62 -40.64
CA ASP A 80 -20.22 6.70 -41.00
C ASP A 80 -20.62 5.77 -39.83
N TYR A 81 -19.63 5.31 -39.04
CA TYR A 81 -19.83 4.28 -38.01
C TYR A 81 -19.60 4.75 -36.58
N GLY A 82 -18.98 5.92 -36.36
CA GLY A 82 -18.75 6.50 -35.03
C GLY A 82 -18.08 5.53 -34.07
N ASN A 83 -18.66 5.36 -32.88
CA ASN A 83 -18.12 4.52 -31.80
C ASN A 83 -18.15 3.01 -32.07
N LYS A 84 -18.78 2.57 -33.17
CA LYS A 84 -18.77 1.16 -33.58
C LYS A 84 -17.47 0.78 -34.29
N LEU A 85 -16.70 1.77 -34.74
CA LEU A 85 -15.39 1.58 -35.35
C LEU A 85 -14.35 1.38 -34.25
N LYS A 86 -13.62 0.26 -34.31
CA LYS A 86 -12.55 -0.07 -33.37
C LYS A 86 -11.28 -0.38 -34.13
N CYS A 87 -10.20 0.30 -33.78
CA CYS A 87 -8.90 0.15 -34.44
C CYS A 87 -7.84 -0.20 -33.41
N SER A 88 -7.05 -1.25 -33.66
CA SER A 88 -5.94 -1.64 -32.78
C SER A 88 -4.69 -0.86 -33.14
N CYS A 89 -4.01 -0.25 -32.17
CA CYS A 89 -2.75 0.45 -32.38
C CYS A 89 -1.57 -0.54 -32.45
N SER A 90 -0.63 -0.32 -33.37
CA SER A 90 0.63 -1.09 -33.40
C SER A 90 1.63 -0.58 -32.37
N GLN A 91 1.66 0.74 -32.12
CA GLN A 91 2.37 1.34 -31.00
C GLN A 91 1.36 1.74 -29.93
N ILE A 92 1.33 0.94 -28.85
CA ILE A 92 0.38 1.13 -27.75
C ILE A 92 0.75 2.29 -26.80
N ALA A 93 1.95 2.87 -26.97
CA ALA A 93 2.56 3.79 -26.02
C ALA A 93 3.23 4.95 -26.76
N SER A 94 2.79 6.19 -26.50
CA SER A 94 3.42 7.41 -27.04
C SER A 94 3.41 8.55 -26.04
N THR A 95 4.47 9.34 -26.00
CA THR A 95 4.55 10.55 -25.17
C THR A 95 3.71 11.69 -25.74
N TYR A 96 3.12 12.52 -24.88
CA TYR A 96 2.27 13.64 -25.30
C TYR A 96 3.01 14.71 -26.12
N ASN A 97 4.31 14.90 -25.90
CA ASN A 97 5.15 15.85 -26.65
C ASN A 97 5.17 15.63 -28.17
N LYS A 98 4.75 14.46 -28.66
CA LYS A 98 4.69 14.16 -30.10
C LYS A 98 3.47 14.78 -30.79
N PHE A 99 2.43 15.14 -30.06
CA PHE A 99 1.16 15.61 -30.63
C PHE A 99 0.45 16.70 -29.80
N VAL A 100 1.05 17.15 -28.69
CA VAL A 100 0.58 18.29 -27.87
C VAL A 100 1.71 19.29 -27.67
N GLU A 101 1.39 20.57 -27.81
CA GLU A 101 2.26 21.72 -27.53
C GLU A 101 1.55 22.65 -26.55
N ILE A 102 2.27 23.07 -25.49
CA ILE A 102 1.75 23.97 -24.45
C ILE A 102 2.74 25.10 -24.23
N THR A 103 2.29 26.34 -24.35
CA THR A 103 3.11 27.54 -24.11
C THR A 103 2.46 28.42 -23.03
N PRO A 104 3.10 28.59 -21.86
CA PRO A 104 2.54 29.42 -20.79
C PRO A 104 2.87 30.91 -21.02
N GLU A 105 1.89 31.78 -20.78
CA GLU A 105 2.11 33.22 -20.69
C GLU A 105 1.98 33.70 -19.24
N PHE A 106 3.05 34.34 -18.74
CA PHE A 106 3.11 34.86 -17.39
C PHE A 106 2.65 36.32 -17.30
N HIS A 107 2.33 36.75 -16.08
CA HIS A 107 1.96 38.12 -15.77
C HIS A 107 3.13 39.07 -16.06
N PRO A 108 2.91 40.29 -16.60
CA PRO A 108 3.99 41.18 -17.02
C PRO A 108 4.94 41.59 -15.90
N ILE A 109 4.48 41.58 -14.64
CA ILE A 109 5.35 41.81 -13.47
C ILE A 109 6.54 40.84 -13.44
N CYS A 110 6.35 39.57 -13.81
CA CYS A 110 7.41 38.55 -13.80
C CYS A 110 8.37 38.66 -14.99
N LEU A 111 8.04 39.49 -15.99
CA LEU A 111 8.88 39.81 -17.14
C LEU A 111 9.48 41.21 -17.04
N SER A 112 9.09 41.98 -16.02
CA SER A 112 9.51 43.36 -15.82
C SER A 112 10.89 43.46 -15.17
N LYS A 113 11.47 44.66 -15.16
CA LYS A 113 12.72 44.90 -14.44
C LYS A 113 12.60 44.81 -12.92
N PHE A 114 11.38 44.87 -12.36
CA PHE A 114 11.15 44.78 -10.91
C PHE A 114 11.59 43.42 -10.32
N VAL A 115 11.67 42.37 -11.14
CA VAL A 115 12.17 41.04 -10.73
C VAL A 115 13.57 40.74 -11.25
N SER A 116 14.26 41.72 -11.85
CA SER A 116 15.61 41.53 -12.37
C SER A 116 16.66 41.57 -11.25
N LYS A 117 17.69 40.70 -11.37
CA LYS A 117 18.76 40.57 -10.36
C LYS A 117 19.61 41.83 -10.21
N GLU A 118 19.82 42.56 -11.31
CA GLU A 118 20.57 43.82 -11.33
C GLU A 118 19.87 44.92 -10.53
N TRP A 119 18.56 45.06 -10.73
CA TRP A 119 17.76 46.06 -10.05
C TRP A 119 17.63 45.78 -8.55
N HIS A 120 17.40 44.50 -8.19
CA HIS A 120 17.38 44.03 -6.80
C HIS A 120 18.68 44.35 -6.04
N THR A 121 19.84 44.03 -6.63
CA THR A 121 21.15 44.25 -6.00
C THR A 121 21.44 45.74 -5.80
N SER A 122 21.03 46.59 -6.75
CA SER A 122 21.20 48.04 -6.69
C SER A 122 20.38 48.71 -5.58
N ILE A 123 19.13 48.28 -5.38
CA ILE A 123 18.24 48.82 -4.34
C ILE A 123 18.62 48.28 -2.96
N ILE A 124 18.92 46.98 -2.83
CA ILE A 124 19.35 46.38 -1.57
C ILE A 124 20.62 47.04 -1.06
N ASN A 125 21.64 47.22 -1.92
CA ASN A 125 22.90 47.81 -1.47
C ASN A 125 22.72 49.26 -0.99
N ARG A 126 21.73 50.01 -1.49
CA ARG A 126 21.43 51.36 -1.00
C ARG A 126 20.66 51.37 0.31
N LEU A 127 19.62 50.54 0.42
CA LEU A 127 18.69 50.58 1.56
C LEU A 127 19.17 49.73 2.75
N ALA A 128 19.73 48.55 2.51
CA ALA A 128 20.13 47.60 3.56
C ALA A 128 21.30 48.12 4.42
N LEU A 129 22.18 48.96 3.86
CA LEU A 129 23.28 49.60 4.61
C LEU A 129 22.78 50.65 5.62
N ASN A 130 21.53 51.14 5.47
CA ASN A 130 20.98 52.24 6.27
C ASN A 130 19.74 51.84 7.07
N PHE A 131 19.49 50.54 7.30
CA PHE A 131 18.28 50.10 8.01
C PHE A 131 18.13 50.66 9.43
N SER A 132 19.22 51.00 10.11
CA SER A 132 19.20 51.64 11.44
C SER A 132 18.81 53.13 11.41
N VAL A 133 18.82 53.77 10.22
CA VAL A 133 18.50 55.19 10.05
C VAL A 133 16.99 55.41 9.91
N TYR A 134 16.26 54.41 9.41
CA TYR A 134 14.82 54.50 9.18
C TYR A 134 14.02 54.05 10.41
N SER A 135 12.88 54.70 10.65
CA SER A 135 11.91 54.29 11.67
C SER A 135 11.42 52.86 11.43
N LYS A 136 10.99 52.16 12.49
CA LYS A 136 10.46 50.79 12.38
C LYS A 136 9.23 50.68 11.47
N ASN A 137 8.44 51.75 11.38
CA ASN A 137 7.23 51.80 10.59
C ASN A 137 7.44 52.44 9.21
N ASP A 138 8.68 52.54 8.73
CA ASP A 138 9.01 53.10 7.42
C ASP A 138 9.11 52.01 6.35
N TYR A 139 8.41 52.19 5.23
CA TYR A 139 8.37 51.23 4.13
C TYR A 139 9.74 50.95 3.50
N ARG A 140 10.72 51.85 3.63
CA ARG A 140 12.11 51.60 3.14
C ARG A 140 12.75 50.39 3.80
N ARG A 141 12.29 49.98 4.98
CA ARG A 141 12.73 48.73 5.65
C ARG A 141 12.10 47.48 5.05
N PHE A 142 10.90 47.58 4.47
CA PHE A 142 10.15 46.45 3.90
C PHE A 142 10.35 46.29 2.40
N LEU A 143 10.56 47.39 1.67
CA LEU A 143 10.67 47.42 0.22
C LEU A 143 11.69 46.40 -0.33
N PRO A 144 12.93 46.28 0.20
CA PRO A 144 13.87 45.28 -0.30
C PRO A 144 13.35 43.85 -0.15
N ALA A 145 12.74 43.53 0.98
CA ALA A 145 12.18 42.20 1.24
C ALA A 145 11.00 41.89 0.31
N HIS A 146 10.11 42.85 0.07
CA HIS A 146 8.99 42.68 -0.86
C HIS A 146 9.46 42.44 -2.30
N LEU A 147 10.47 43.16 -2.76
CA LEU A 147 11.01 42.99 -4.12
C LEU A 147 11.75 41.66 -4.27
N GLN A 148 12.54 41.27 -3.26
CA GLN A 148 13.17 39.95 -3.21
C GLN A 148 12.12 38.84 -3.26
N TYR A 149 11.07 38.99 -2.46
CA TYR A 149 10.00 38.01 -2.39
C TYR A 149 9.22 37.93 -3.70
N LEU A 150 8.91 39.05 -4.34
CA LEU A 150 8.27 39.11 -5.66
C LEU A 150 9.11 38.41 -6.74
N GLN A 151 10.43 38.66 -6.77
CA GLN A 151 11.35 37.98 -7.68
C GLN A 151 11.27 36.47 -7.50
N GLU A 152 11.32 36.01 -6.25
CA GLU A 152 11.33 34.59 -5.94
C GLU A 152 9.98 33.91 -6.23
N LEU A 153 8.85 34.58 -5.96
CA LEU A 153 7.52 34.11 -6.34
C LEU A 153 7.38 33.93 -7.85
N CYS A 154 7.86 34.90 -8.64
CA CYS A 154 7.87 34.80 -10.10
C CYS A 154 8.78 33.67 -10.59
N ARG A 155 9.96 33.51 -9.99
CA ARG A 155 10.92 32.44 -10.32
C ARG A 155 10.32 31.06 -10.03
N LEU A 156 9.77 30.87 -8.83
CA LEU A 156 9.14 29.61 -8.40
C LEU A 156 7.90 29.30 -9.25
N SER A 157 7.07 30.29 -9.55
CA SER A 157 5.90 30.11 -10.41
C SER A 157 6.31 29.66 -11.82
N ASN A 158 7.31 30.32 -12.42
CA ASN A 158 7.82 29.98 -13.74
C ASN A 158 8.41 28.56 -13.78
N GLN A 159 9.26 28.24 -12.79
CA GLN A 159 9.86 26.91 -12.67
C GLN A 159 8.79 25.82 -12.46
N SER A 160 7.82 26.06 -11.58
CA SER A 160 6.75 25.10 -11.27
C SER A 160 5.89 24.82 -12.50
N VAL A 161 5.41 25.87 -13.19
CA VAL A 161 4.62 25.75 -14.42
C VAL A 161 5.39 24.99 -15.51
N ASN A 162 6.65 25.36 -15.77
CA ASN A 162 7.44 24.72 -16.82
C ASN A 162 7.78 23.26 -16.48
N ASN A 163 8.05 22.95 -15.21
CA ASN A 163 8.28 21.58 -14.77
C ASN A 163 7.03 20.72 -14.95
N THR A 164 5.85 21.22 -14.57
CA THR A 164 4.58 20.52 -14.78
C THR A 164 4.27 20.32 -16.26
N ILE A 165 4.52 21.33 -17.12
CA ILE A 165 4.36 21.17 -18.57
C ILE A 165 5.32 20.10 -19.09
N LYS A 166 6.59 20.13 -18.67
CA LYS A 166 7.58 19.13 -19.08
C LYS A 166 7.15 17.72 -18.67
N GLU A 167 6.74 17.54 -17.42
CA GLU A 167 6.25 16.28 -16.87
C GLU A 167 5.05 15.75 -17.67
N PHE A 168 4.05 16.60 -17.91
CA PHE A 168 2.89 16.27 -18.74
C PHE A 168 3.31 15.84 -20.15
N LEU A 169 4.18 16.60 -20.81
CA LEU A 169 4.64 16.32 -22.17
C LEU A 169 5.47 15.03 -22.27
N THR A 170 6.21 14.66 -21.21
CA THR A 170 6.95 13.41 -21.13
C THR A 170 6.10 12.21 -20.69
N SER A 171 4.90 12.44 -20.16
CA SER A 171 4.03 11.36 -19.71
C SER A 171 3.52 10.50 -20.88
N LEU A 172 3.31 9.21 -20.61
CA LEU A 172 2.98 8.22 -21.61
C LEU A 172 1.46 8.09 -21.79
N LEU A 173 0.97 8.30 -23.00
CA LEU A 173 -0.37 7.90 -23.40
C LEU A 173 -0.34 6.43 -23.82
N VAL A 174 -1.00 5.57 -23.02
CA VAL A 174 -1.16 4.15 -23.32
C VAL A 174 -2.56 3.89 -23.90
N THR A 175 -2.63 3.52 -25.17
CA THR A 175 -3.89 3.23 -25.87
C THR A 175 -3.73 1.97 -26.72
N VAL A 176 -4.43 0.90 -26.34
CA VAL A 176 -4.51 -0.34 -27.15
C VAL A 176 -5.39 -0.13 -28.38
N GLU A 177 -6.46 0.66 -28.22
CA GLU A 177 -7.36 1.04 -29.31
C GLU A 177 -7.22 2.53 -29.64
N LEU A 178 -7.21 2.88 -30.94
CA LEU A 178 -7.22 4.25 -31.43
C LEU A 178 -8.50 4.94 -30.94
N ARG A 179 -8.34 6.08 -30.28
CA ARG A 179 -9.46 6.88 -29.79
C ARG A 179 -10.03 7.78 -30.88
N SER A 180 -11.33 8.05 -30.79
CA SER A 180 -12.01 9.03 -31.66
C SER A 180 -11.39 10.42 -31.49
N GLU A 181 -11.50 11.26 -32.52
CA GLU A 181 -10.96 12.63 -32.48
C GLU A 181 -11.58 13.47 -31.35
N GLU A 182 -12.88 13.33 -31.12
CA GLU A 182 -13.58 14.03 -30.04
C GLU A 182 -13.11 13.55 -28.65
N ASP A 183 -12.99 12.23 -28.44
CA ASP A 183 -12.50 11.67 -27.19
C ASP A 183 -11.04 12.04 -26.91
N PHE A 184 -10.21 12.06 -27.95
CA PHE A 184 -8.84 12.51 -27.87
C PHE A 184 -8.77 13.96 -27.36
N HIS A 185 -9.42 14.90 -28.04
CA HIS A 185 -9.38 16.32 -27.64
C HIS A 185 -9.97 16.52 -26.23
N ARG A 186 -11.10 15.89 -25.92
CA ARG A 186 -11.73 15.94 -24.59
C ARG A 186 -10.81 15.44 -23.49
N ARG A 187 -10.12 14.31 -23.71
CA ARG A 187 -9.17 13.75 -22.73
C ARG A 187 -7.97 14.66 -22.54
N ILE A 188 -7.38 15.17 -23.61
CA ILE A 188 -6.24 16.10 -23.55
C ILE A 188 -6.62 17.37 -22.79
N GLU A 189 -7.74 18.00 -23.15
CA GLU A 189 -8.21 19.22 -22.46
C GLU A 189 -8.48 18.96 -20.98
N THR A 190 -9.10 17.83 -20.63
CA THR A 190 -9.35 17.48 -19.22
C THR A 190 -8.05 17.35 -18.43
N LEU A 191 -7.04 16.67 -19.00
CA LEU A 191 -5.74 16.49 -18.34
C LEU A 191 -4.95 17.81 -18.24
N ILE A 192 -5.04 18.67 -19.25
CA ILE A 192 -4.42 19.99 -19.21
C ILE A 192 -5.10 20.87 -18.16
N VAL A 193 -6.43 20.88 -18.08
CA VAL A 193 -7.19 21.60 -17.05
C VAL A 193 -6.81 21.12 -15.64
N GLN A 194 -6.70 19.80 -15.45
CA GLN A 194 -6.26 19.21 -14.19
C GLN A 194 -4.82 19.63 -13.83
N SER A 195 -3.91 19.60 -14.81
CA SER A 195 -2.52 20.03 -14.62
C SER A 195 -2.46 21.51 -14.25
N LYS A 196 -3.21 22.37 -14.95
CA LYS A 196 -3.34 23.81 -14.65
C LYS A 196 -3.81 24.09 -13.23
N SER A 197 -4.77 23.31 -12.71
CA SER A 197 -5.28 23.49 -11.35
C SER A 197 -4.29 23.05 -10.26
N ASN A 198 -3.44 22.06 -10.54
CA ASN A 198 -2.54 21.50 -9.52
C ASN A 198 -1.36 22.43 -9.20
N VAL A 199 -0.80 23.12 -10.20
CA VAL A 199 0.36 23.99 -10.03
C VAL A 199 0.17 25.05 -8.91
N PRO A 200 -0.88 25.88 -8.92
CA PRO A 200 -1.08 26.88 -7.88
C PRO A 200 -1.42 26.27 -6.52
N ILE A 201 -2.04 25.09 -6.47
CA ILE A 201 -2.37 24.40 -5.21
C ILE A 201 -1.09 23.98 -4.49
N LEU A 202 -0.13 23.41 -5.21
CA LEU A 202 1.16 23.01 -4.62
C LEU A 202 1.95 24.22 -4.12
N LEU A 203 2.03 25.28 -4.92
CA LEU A 203 2.73 26.51 -4.53
C LEU A 203 2.08 27.18 -3.31
N SER A 204 0.75 27.32 -3.30
CA SER A 204 0.03 27.92 -2.16
C SER A 204 0.14 27.10 -0.89
N ARG A 205 0.08 25.76 -0.97
CA ARG A 205 0.30 24.87 0.19
C ARG A 205 1.69 25.02 0.77
N PHE A 206 2.71 25.10 -0.10
CA PHE A 206 4.09 25.29 0.33
C PHE A 206 4.27 26.64 1.06
N LEU A 207 3.74 27.73 0.51
CA LEU A 207 3.78 29.04 1.15
C LEU A 207 3.00 29.08 2.47
N TYR A 208 1.83 28.45 2.53
CA TYR A 208 1.04 28.33 3.75
C TYR A 208 1.76 27.52 4.84
N MET A 209 2.49 26.47 4.46
CA MET A 209 3.30 25.69 5.41
C MET A 209 4.43 26.54 5.99
N ILE A 210 5.13 27.33 5.17
CA ILE A 210 6.16 28.28 5.64
C ILE A 210 5.56 29.30 6.61
N GLN A 211 4.40 29.87 6.25
CA GLN A 211 3.68 30.80 7.11
C GLN A 211 3.30 30.17 8.46
N SER A 212 2.73 28.97 8.42
CA SER A 212 2.31 28.24 9.62
C SER A 212 3.48 27.88 10.51
N PHE A 213 4.62 27.50 9.92
CA PHE A 213 5.85 27.22 10.65
C PHE A 213 6.43 28.47 11.30
N ASN A 214 6.47 29.59 10.58
CA ASN A 214 6.98 30.86 11.10
C ASN A 214 6.13 31.41 12.26
N HIS A 215 4.80 31.36 12.11
CA HIS A 215 3.86 31.83 13.13
C HIS A 215 3.79 30.89 14.34
N GLY A 216 3.69 29.57 14.10
CA GLY A 216 3.54 28.57 15.18
C GLY A 216 4.73 28.48 16.13
N ASN A 217 5.92 28.86 15.67
CA ASN A 217 7.14 28.87 16.48
C ASN A 217 7.52 30.28 17.01
N ALA A 218 6.69 31.30 16.73
CA ALA A 218 6.94 32.69 17.13
C ALA A 218 8.35 33.21 16.79
N PHE A 219 8.90 32.83 15.61
CA PHE A 219 10.24 33.27 15.22
C PHE A 219 10.27 34.78 15.02
N MET A 220 11.12 35.48 15.76
CA MET A 220 11.33 36.91 15.59
C MET A 220 12.06 37.18 14.26
N THR A 221 11.50 38.10 13.46
CA THR A 221 12.12 38.53 12.21
C THR A 221 13.36 39.40 12.48
N THR A 222 14.34 39.35 11.58
CA THR A 222 15.51 40.25 11.61
C THR A 222 15.14 41.73 11.48
N TYR A 223 13.95 42.00 10.94
CA TYR A 223 13.41 43.36 10.82
C TYR A 223 12.71 43.84 12.10
N GLU A 224 12.53 42.97 13.11
CA GLU A 224 11.74 43.23 14.33
C GLU A 224 10.33 43.75 13.99
N THR A 225 9.66 43.15 13.00
CA THR A 225 8.34 43.59 12.52
C THR A 225 7.18 42.82 13.12
N ASN A 226 7.47 41.69 13.79
CA ASN A 226 6.49 40.84 14.49
C ASN A 226 6.67 40.83 16.00
N PHE A 227 7.91 40.75 16.51
CA PHE A 227 8.23 40.84 17.92
C PHE A 227 9.38 41.83 18.13
N GLN A 228 9.39 42.51 19.28
CA GLN A 228 10.43 43.46 19.68
C GLN A 228 10.94 43.17 21.09
N TYR A 229 12.23 43.44 21.35
CA TYR A 229 12.81 43.30 22.69
C TYR A 229 12.35 44.40 23.65
N THR A 230 12.04 44.05 24.89
CA THR A 230 11.53 44.98 25.92
C THR A 230 12.55 45.35 27.00
N SER A 231 13.73 44.74 27.01
CA SER A 231 14.76 44.93 28.03
C SER A 231 16.08 45.43 27.46
N SER A 232 16.71 46.43 28.09
CA SER A 232 18.11 46.78 27.82
C SER A 232 19.01 45.61 28.24
N VAL A 233 19.67 45.00 27.27
CA VAL A 233 20.54 43.84 27.49
C VAL A 233 21.77 44.31 28.26
N SER A 234 21.79 44.09 29.58
CA SER A 234 23.03 44.15 30.37
C SER A 234 23.69 42.77 30.32
N PHE A 235 24.85 42.69 29.66
CA PHE A 235 25.60 41.47 29.33
C PHE A 235 26.13 40.66 30.53
N LEU A 236 25.68 40.94 31.76
CA LEU A 236 26.27 40.39 32.98
C LEU A 236 25.45 39.28 33.66
N SER A 237 24.31 38.87 33.10
CA SER A 237 23.59 37.70 33.62
C SER A 237 22.73 37.08 32.52
N TRP A 238 22.73 35.74 32.42
CA TRP A 238 21.84 34.95 31.56
C TRP A 238 20.38 35.14 31.97
N LYS A 239 19.79 36.29 31.62
CA LYS A 239 18.36 36.55 31.75
C LYS A 239 17.69 36.31 30.41
N TYR A 240 16.53 35.65 30.45
CA TYR A 240 15.63 35.53 29.32
C TYR A 240 15.36 36.91 28.72
N ALA A 241 15.53 37.04 27.40
CA ALA A 241 15.14 38.25 26.69
C ALA A 241 13.61 38.26 26.58
N TYR A 242 12.98 39.26 27.18
CA TYR A 242 11.55 39.47 27.04
C TYR A 242 11.25 40.12 25.69
N THR A 243 10.26 39.57 24.98
CA THR A 243 9.81 40.06 23.69
C THR A 243 8.32 40.34 23.72
N ASP A 244 7.91 41.49 23.19
CA ASP A 244 6.50 41.83 22.99
C ASP A 244 6.11 41.70 21.53
N ALA A 245 4.90 41.21 21.27
CA ALA A 245 4.32 41.19 19.94
C ALA A 245 4.00 42.62 19.47
N ILE A 246 4.31 42.92 18.22
CA ILE A 246 3.92 44.17 17.58
C ILE A 246 2.42 44.13 17.25
N ILE A 247 1.78 45.29 17.39
CA ILE A 247 0.35 45.48 17.13
C ILE A 247 0.21 46.42 15.93
N TYR A 248 -0.53 45.98 14.91
CA TYR A 248 -0.88 46.78 13.73
C TYR A 248 -2.35 47.25 13.81
N ASP A 249 -2.87 47.80 12.71
CA ASP A 249 -4.22 48.33 12.59
C ASP A 249 -5.29 47.39 13.16
N ASN A 250 -6.39 47.97 13.66
CA ASN A 250 -7.49 47.26 14.30
C ASN A 250 -7.07 46.43 15.54
N ASN A 251 -6.01 46.86 16.23
CA ASN A 251 -5.48 46.19 17.42
C ASN A 251 -5.06 44.73 17.13
N CYS A 252 -4.60 44.46 15.91
CA CYS A 252 -4.21 43.12 15.47
C CYS A 252 -2.79 42.80 15.98
N SER A 253 -2.68 41.83 16.87
CA SER A 253 -1.41 41.40 17.47
C SER A 253 -0.73 40.30 16.65
N CYS A 254 0.56 40.49 16.34
CA CYS A 254 1.39 39.51 15.64
C CYS A 254 1.57 38.18 16.40
N GLY A 255 1.37 38.18 17.72
CA GLY A 255 1.40 36.95 18.51
C GLY A 255 0.15 36.08 18.31
N LEU A 256 -0.95 36.66 17.81
CA LEU A 256 -2.22 35.97 17.59
C LEU A 256 -2.48 35.68 16.10
N SER A 257 -2.02 36.55 15.20
CA SER A 257 -2.22 36.41 13.76
C SER A 257 -1.02 36.97 12.98
N SER A 258 -0.53 36.22 11.99
CA SER A 258 0.53 36.69 11.08
C SER A 258 0.01 37.61 9.97
N ASN A 259 -1.31 37.71 9.80
CA ASN A 259 -1.95 38.52 8.75
C ASN A 259 -2.20 39.98 9.17
N CYS A 260 -1.71 40.41 10.34
CA CYS A 260 -1.86 41.79 10.77
C CYS A 260 -1.04 42.71 9.85
N THR A 261 -1.71 43.72 9.29
CA THR A 261 -1.12 44.65 8.33
C THR A 261 -1.57 46.08 8.57
N THR A 262 -0.80 47.02 8.04
CA THR A 262 -1.10 48.46 7.94
C THR A 262 -0.71 48.96 6.55
N GLN A 263 -1.19 50.14 6.17
CA GLN A 263 -0.84 50.78 4.90
C GLN A 263 0.68 51.06 4.84
N ALA A 264 1.32 50.78 3.71
CA ALA A 264 2.72 51.16 3.52
C ALA A 264 2.87 52.69 3.49
N ILE A 265 3.79 53.22 4.30
CA ILE A 265 4.06 54.66 4.42
C ILE A 265 5.57 54.96 4.36
N PHE A 266 5.94 56.10 3.79
CA PHE A 266 7.25 56.72 4.01
C PHE A 266 7.16 57.75 5.13
N ILE A 267 8.22 57.86 5.94
CA ILE A 267 8.31 58.83 7.04
C ILE A 267 9.46 59.81 6.78
N GLU A 268 9.16 61.10 6.73
CA GLU A 268 10.16 62.17 6.60
C GLU A 268 9.77 63.35 7.48
N ASN A 269 10.65 63.78 8.40
CA ASN A 269 10.37 64.90 9.32
C ASN A 269 8.99 64.80 10.03
N SER A 270 8.59 63.58 10.41
CA SER A 270 7.31 63.27 11.06
C SER A 270 6.05 63.39 10.18
N THR A 271 6.18 63.54 8.86
CA THR A 271 5.05 63.39 7.93
C THR A 271 4.97 61.95 7.41
N GLU A 272 3.74 61.44 7.30
CA GLU A 272 3.46 60.09 6.78
C GLU A 272 2.88 60.19 5.37
N ILE A 273 3.52 59.51 4.42
CA ILE A 273 3.11 59.53 3.00
C ILE A 273 2.71 58.12 2.59
N PRO A 274 1.41 57.85 2.33
CA PRO A 274 0.94 56.51 1.99
C PRO A 274 1.29 56.12 0.56
N ILE A 275 1.58 54.84 0.37
CA ILE A 275 1.90 54.22 -0.92
C ILE A 275 0.74 53.33 -1.33
N GLU A 276 0.05 53.68 -2.41
CA GLU A 276 -1.15 52.98 -2.88
C GLU A 276 -0.90 51.48 -3.12
N GLY A 277 -1.82 50.63 -2.65
CA GLY A 277 -1.80 49.18 -2.88
C GLY A 277 -0.82 48.36 -2.03
N LEU A 278 0.26 48.95 -1.53
CA LEU A 278 1.29 48.25 -0.74
C LEU A 278 0.97 48.28 0.76
N LYS A 279 1.25 47.16 1.45
CA LYS A 279 1.03 47.00 2.90
C LYS A 279 2.29 46.56 3.64
N MET A 280 2.41 46.93 4.90
CA MET A 280 3.40 46.44 5.86
C MET A 280 2.71 45.59 6.93
N GLY A 281 3.43 44.75 7.66
CA GLY A 281 2.81 43.85 8.63
C GLY A 281 3.80 42.97 9.37
N CYS A 282 3.28 42.01 10.14
CA CYS A 282 4.08 41.13 11.00
C CYS A 282 5.26 40.48 10.25
N LEU A 283 4.98 39.90 9.09
CA LEU A 283 5.95 39.28 8.21
C LEU A 283 5.91 39.98 6.84
N PRO A 284 7.06 40.37 6.26
CA PRO A 284 7.10 40.95 4.92
C PRO A 284 6.44 40.08 3.84
N SER A 285 6.48 38.75 3.98
CA SER A 285 5.79 37.83 3.05
C SER A 285 4.27 38.01 3.10
N GLU A 286 3.69 38.05 4.31
CA GLU A 286 2.24 38.12 4.51
C GLU A 286 1.67 39.50 4.20
N SER A 287 2.38 40.56 4.58
CA SER A 287 2.01 41.91 4.19
C SER A 287 2.04 42.08 2.67
N PHE A 288 2.98 41.41 1.99
CA PHE A 288 3.04 41.43 0.54
C PHE A 288 1.94 40.58 -0.11
N HIS A 289 1.58 39.42 0.43
CA HIS A 289 0.43 38.64 -0.04
C HIS A 289 -0.87 39.45 -0.07
N LEU A 290 -1.05 40.32 0.93
CA LEU A 290 -2.20 41.21 1.07
C LEU A 290 -2.06 42.54 0.33
N SER A 291 -0.91 42.80 -0.28
CA SER A 291 -0.67 43.96 -1.14
C SER A 291 -1.21 43.73 -2.55
N THR A 292 -1.39 44.80 -3.31
CA THR A 292 -1.77 44.82 -4.73
C THR A 292 -0.62 45.37 -5.59
N LEU A 293 -0.78 45.33 -6.91
CA LEU A 293 0.21 45.86 -7.85
C LEU A 293 -0.09 47.30 -8.31
N GLU A 294 -1.05 47.99 -7.70
CA GLU A 294 -1.55 49.31 -8.15
C GLU A 294 -0.42 50.33 -8.34
N CYS A 295 0.51 50.42 -7.38
CA CYS A 295 1.66 51.31 -7.47
C CYS A 295 2.53 51.06 -8.73
N PHE A 296 2.69 49.80 -9.15
CA PHE A 296 3.50 49.44 -10.32
C PHE A 296 2.87 49.83 -11.67
N TYR A 297 1.58 50.14 -11.66
CA TYR A 297 0.84 50.68 -12.81
C TYR A 297 0.65 52.21 -12.75
N ASN A 298 1.03 52.87 -11.66
CA ASN A 298 0.83 54.30 -11.43
C ASN A 298 2.17 55.05 -11.43
N GLN A 299 2.38 55.93 -12.42
CA GLN A 299 3.62 56.68 -12.58
C GLN A 299 3.95 57.54 -11.35
N SER A 300 2.96 58.25 -10.81
CA SER A 300 3.14 59.10 -9.63
C SER A 300 3.59 58.29 -8.42
N CYS A 301 3.14 57.03 -8.30
CA CYS A 301 3.55 56.14 -7.21
C CYS A 301 4.99 55.64 -7.39
N LEU A 302 5.40 55.30 -8.61
CA LEU A 302 6.79 54.94 -8.91
C LEU A 302 7.76 56.11 -8.69
N ASP A 303 7.34 57.34 -9.04
CA ASP A 303 8.10 58.57 -8.79
C ASP A 303 8.26 58.82 -7.28
N LEU A 304 7.21 58.55 -6.47
CA LEU A 304 7.29 58.59 -5.01
C LEU A 304 8.34 57.60 -4.48
N ILE A 305 8.32 56.33 -4.92
CA ILE A 305 9.32 55.34 -4.50
C ILE A 305 10.73 55.79 -4.93
N SER A 306 10.89 56.30 -6.16
CA SER A 306 12.16 56.81 -6.69
C SER A 306 12.75 57.92 -5.81
N ASN A 307 11.93 58.92 -5.46
CA ASN A 307 12.35 60.06 -4.65
C ASN A 307 12.77 59.63 -3.23
N TYR A 308 11.97 58.80 -2.56
CA TYR A 308 12.22 58.39 -1.18
C TYR A 308 13.35 57.36 -1.03
N THR A 309 13.69 56.65 -2.10
CA THR A 309 14.82 55.70 -2.14
C THR A 309 16.08 56.28 -2.78
N ASN A 310 16.01 57.52 -3.29
CA ASN A 310 17.09 58.19 -4.04
C ASN A 310 17.62 57.30 -5.18
N TYR A 311 16.69 56.73 -5.97
CA TYR A 311 17.01 55.80 -7.06
C TYR A 311 16.18 56.09 -8.32
N ASP A 312 16.72 56.97 -9.18
CA ASP A 312 16.06 57.55 -10.35
C ASP A 312 15.60 56.55 -11.44
N ASN A 313 16.06 55.30 -11.40
CA ASN A 313 15.84 54.32 -12.46
C ASN A 313 14.54 53.49 -12.28
N ILE A 314 13.69 53.84 -11.31
CA ILE A 314 12.40 53.14 -11.03
C ILE A 314 11.26 53.70 -11.88
N SER A 315 11.25 55.00 -12.12
CA SER A 315 10.17 55.74 -12.80
C SER A 315 9.98 55.32 -14.26
N THR A 316 10.99 54.75 -14.93
CA THR A 316 10.93 54.43 -16.37
C THR A 316 10.34 53.04 -16.69
N HIS A 317 9.89 52.29 -15.69
CA HIS A 317 9.54 50.87 -15.81
C HIS A 317 8.08 50.52 -15.45
N ARG A 318 7.17 51.46 -15.66
CA ARG A 318 5.71 51.25 -15.49
C ARG A 318 5.21 50.02 -16.26
N LEU A 319 4.33 49.24 -15.64
CA LEU A 319 3.66 48.11 -16.29
C LEU A 319 2.57 48.55 -17.27
N ASN A 320 2.45 47.85 -18.41
CA ASN A 320 1.40 48.08 -19.41
C ASN A 320 0.10 47.33 -19.07
N ILE A 321 -1.05 47.90 -19.46
CA ILE A 321 -2.42 47.51 -19.03
C ILE A 321 -2.94 46.18 -19.62
N SER A 322 -2.20 45.50 -20.50
CA SER A 322 -2.67 44.26 -21.12
C SER A 322 -2.51 43.05 -20.18
N THR A 323 -3.38 42.94 -19.18
CA THR A 323 -3.44 41.78 -18.26
C THR A 323 -4.87 41.31 -18.04
N ARG A 324 -5.05 40.00 -17.88
CA ARG A 324 -6.31 39.40 -17.42
C ARG A 324 -6.71 39.85 -16.01
N PHE A 325 -5.72 40.20 -15.18
CA PHE A 325 -5.91 40.57 -13.78
C PHE A 325 -5.93 42.09 -13.63
N PRO A 326 -6.97 42.68 -12.99
CA PRO A 326 -6.99 44.10 -12.65
C PRO A 326 -5.82 44.53 -11.74
N PRO A 327 -5.35 45.80 -11.78
CA PRO A 327 -4.25 46.27 -10.93
C PRO A 327 -4.45 46.10 -9.41
N ASN A 328 -5.71 46.17 -8.95
CA ASN A 328 -6.11 45.98 -7.55
C ASN A 328 -6.22 44.50 -7.12
N THR A 329 -5.84 43.56 -7.99
CA THR A 329 -5.73 42.14 -7.65
C THR A 329 -4.62 41.97 -6.61
N THR A 330 -4.89 41.20 -5.56
CA THR A 330 -3.88 40.95 -4.52
C THR A 330 -2.81 40.00 -5.02
N ILE A 331 -1.60 40.08 -4.45
CA ILE A 331 -0.52 39.13 -4.76
C ILE A 331 -0.98 37.69 -4.46
N ASN A 332 -1.75 37.46 -3.40
CA ASN A 332 -2.29 36.14 -3.09
C ASN A 332 -3.20 35.59 -4.21
N GLN A 333 -4.02 36.44 -4.84
CA GLN A 333 -4.83 36.06 -6.00
C GLN A 333 -3.97 35.78 -7.24
N LEU A 334 -2.85 36.48 -7.42
CA LEU A 334 -1.91 36.15 -8.51
C LEU A 334 -1.20 34.82 -8.27
N ILE A 335 -0.84 34.51 -7.01
CA ILE A 335 -0.27 33.22 -6.59
C ILE A 335 -1.25 32.07 -6.85
N SER A 336 -2.56 32.25 -6.60
CA SER A 336 -3.57 31.22 -6.87
C SER A 336 -3.74 30.91 -8.37
N HIS A 337 -3.11 31.70 -9.25
CA HIS A 337 -2.98 31.43 -10.68
C HIS A 337 -1.52 31.22 -11.12
N SER A 338 -0.58 31.04 -10.18
CA SER A 338 0.87 30.91 -10.44
C SER A 338 1.41 32.01 -11.35
N PHE A 339 0.89 33.24 -11.22
CA PHE A 339 1.19 34.36 -12.10
C PHE A 339 1.00 34.05 -13.60
N THR A 340 0.19 33.05 -13.97
CA THR A 340 -0.11 32.72 -15.37
C THR A 340 -1.36 33.45 -15.85
N GLN A 341 -1.30 34.03 -17.04
CA GLN A 341 -2.43 34.68 -17.69
C GLN A 341 -3.25 33.67 -18.49
N GLN A 342 -2.54 32.88 -19.30
CA GLN A 342 -3.10 31.86 -20.17
C GLN A 342 -2.06 30.78 -20.49
N TRP A 343 -2.55 29.62 -20.90
CA TRP A 343 -1.72 28.58 -21.52
C TRP A 343 -2.25 28.38 -22.93
N LEU A 344 -1.41 28.64 -23.92
CA LEU A 344 -1.71 28.41 -25.32
C LEU A 344 -1.49 26.92 -25.61
N ASN A 345 -2.59 26.20 -25.82
CA ASN A 345 -2.58 24.76 -26.05
C ASN A 345 -2.81 24.47 -27.54
N LYS A 346 -2.01 23.60 -28.15
CA LYS A 346 -2.27 23.04 -29.47
C LYS A 346 -2.18 21.52 -29.40
N SER A 347 -3.16 20.82 -29.97
CA SER A 347 -3.12 19.36 -30.11
C SER A 347 -3.39 18.97 -31.56
N ASN A 348 -2.73 17.91 -32.04
CA ASN A 348 -2.80 17.49 -33.44
C ASN A 348 -3.19 16.00 -33.53
N TYR A 349 -4.42 15.74 -33.92
CA TYR A 349 -4.97 14.39 -34.03
C TYR A 349 -4.31 13.57 -35.15
N SER A 350 -3.90 14.20 -36.26
CA SER A 350 -3.20 13.49 -37.35
C SER A 350 -1.85 12.94 -36.88
N LEU A 351 -1.08 13.71 -36.11
CA LEU A 351 0.15 13.22 -35.50
C LEU A 351 -0.11 12.06 -34.52
N TYR A 352 -1.16 12.16 -33.70
CA TYR A 352 -1.57 11.06 -32.81
C TYR A 352 -1.92 9.78 -33.59
N TYR A 353 -2.68 9.91 -34.69
CA TYR A 353 -3.03 8.80 -35.56
C TYR A 353 -1.78 8.11 -36.13
N HIS A 354 -0.81 8.89 -36.61
CA HIS A 354 0.46 8.36 -37.13
C HIS A 354 1.32 7.70 -36.05
N GLN A 355 1.26 8.17 -34.79
CA GLN A 355 1.94 7.49 -33.68
C GLN A 355 1.26 6.15 -33.35
N CYS A 356 -0.07 6.09 -33.28
CA CYS A 356 -0.79 4.83 -33.04
C CYS A 356 -0.56 3.81 -34.16
N SER A 357 -0.47 4.28 -35.43
CA SER A 357 -0.28 3.47 -36.63
C SER A 357 -1.18 2.23 -36.64
N PRO A 358 -2.50 2.39 -36.83
CA PRO A 358 -3.47 1.32 -36.60
C PRO A 358 -3.19 0.09 -37.48
N SER A 359 -3.06 -1.09 -36.86
CA SER A 359 -2.72 -2.34 -37.56
C SER A 359 -3.92 -2.91 -38.29
N SER A 360 -5.07 -2.94 -37.61
CA SER A 360 -6.34 -3.41 -38.14
C SER A 360 -7.49 -2.70 -37.44
N CYS A 361 -8.57 -2.51 -38.18
CA CYS A 361 -9.77 -1.87 -37.70
C CYS A 361 -10.99 -2.71 -38.07
N SER A 362 -12.03 -2.63 -37.26
CA SER A 362 -13.25 -3.37 -37.45
C SER A 362 -14.48 -2.56 -37.05
N TYR A 363 -15.62 -2.87 -37.66
CA TYR A 363 -16.90 -2.38 -37.19
C TYR A 363 -17.95 -3.49 -37.21
N THR A 364 -18.88 -3.41 -36.27
CA THR A 364 -19.99 -4.35 -36.14
C THR A 364 -21.27 -3.75 -36.70
N TYR A 365 -21.96 -4.51 -37.55
CA TYR A 365 -23.34 -4.18 -37.96
C TYR A 365 -24.25 -5.42 -37.86
N ASN A 366 -25.55 -5.16 -37.73
CA ASN A 366 -26.54 -6.21 -37.55
C ASN A 366 -27.15 -6.59 -38.91
N GLU A 367 -27.11 -7.87 -39.25
CA GLU A 367 -27.69 -8.41 -40.47
C GLU A 367 -28.69 -9.55 -40.15
N ARG A 368 -29.66 -9.77 -41.03
CA ARG A 368 -30.63 -10.87 -40.90
C ARG A 368 -30.06 -12.14 -41.54
N PHE A 369 -30.35 -13.31 -40.99
CA PHE A 369 -29.90 -14.57 -41.56
C PHE A 369 -30.42 -14.76 -42.99
N ASN A 370 -29.53 -15.18 -43.89
CA ASN A 370 -29.90 -15.56 -45.24
C ASN A 370 -30.80 -16.80 -45.22
N ILE A 371 -31.80 -16.84 -46.10
CA ILE A 371 -32.75 -17.94 -46.23
C ILE A 371 -32.08 -19.31 -46.47
N PHE A 372 -30.93 -19.34 -47.17
CA PHE A 372 -30.17 -20.56 -47.38
C PHE A 372 -29.62 -21.14 -46.06
N TYR A 373 -29.14 -20.28 -45.16
CA TYR A 373 -28.65 -20.70 -43.85
C TYR A 373 -29.78 -21.32 -43.02
N ILE A 374 -30.96 -20.68 -43.01
CA ILE A 374 -32.14 -21.19 -42.31
C ILE A 374 -32.53 -22.59 -42.82
N ILE A 375 -32.48 -22.81 -44.14
CA ILE A 375 -32.79 -24.11 -44.76
C ILE A 375 -31.75 -25.18 -44.35
N THR A 376 -30.46 -24.87 -44.38
CA THR A 376 -29.42 -25.84 -44.00
C THR A 376 -29.47 -26.22 -42.52
N LEU A 377 -29.70 -25.24 -41.64
CA LEU A 377 -29.88 -25.47 -40.21
C LEU A 377 -31.12 -26.34 -39.95
N PHE A 378 -32.23 -26.08 -40.66
CA PHE A 378 -33.44 -26.89 -40.61
C PHE A 378 -33.18 -28.36 -40.98
N LEU A 379 -32.49 -28.63 -42.10
CA LEU A 379 -32.16 -29.99 -42.52
C LEU A 379 -31.26 -30.72 -41.50
N SER A 380 -30.34 -29.99 -40.85
CA SER A 380 -29.44 -30.56 -39.84
C SER A 380 -30.16 -30.95 -38.53
N LEU A 381 -31.11 -30.14 -38.07
CA LEU A 381 -31.83 -30.36 -36.80
C LEU A 381 -32.96 -31.38 -36.93
N GLN A 382 -33.51 -31.57 -38.13
CA GLN A 382 -34.59 -32.51 -38.41
C GLN A 382 -34.23 -33.95 -38.00
N GLY A 383 -32.99 -34.38 -38.27
CA GLY A 383 -32.53 -35.72 -37.94
C GLY A 383 -32.55 -36.00 -36.43
N GLY A 384 -31.94 -35.12 -35.65
CA GLY A 384 -31.90 -35.26 -34.19
C GLY A 384 -33.30 -35.27 -33.56
N LEU A 385 -34.19 -34.38 -34.02
CA LEU A 385 -35.57 -34.32 -33.53
C LEU A 385 -36.34 -35.61 -33.83
N MET A 386 -36.19 -36.18 -35.03
CA MET A 386 -36.80 -37.47 -35.37
C MET A 386 -36.33 -38.59 -34.45
N PHE A 387 -35.01 -38.71 -34.23
CA PHE A 387 -34.45 -39.78 -33.39
C PHE A 387 -34.94 -39.72 -31.94
N VAL A 388 -34.94 -38.53 -31.34
CA VAL A 388 -35.36 -38.33 -29.95
C VAL A 388 -36.85 -38.64 -29.79
N LEU A 389 -37.71 -38.11 -30.66
CA LEU A 389 -39.14 -38.37 -30.60
C LEU A 389 -39.48 -39.85 -30.86
N ALA A 390 -38.76 -40.51 -31.78
CA ALA A 390 -38.96 -41.94 -32.06
C ALA A 390 -38.65 -42.83 -30.85
N TRP A 391 -37.71 -42.41 -29.99
CA TRP A 391 -37.37 -43.12 -28.77
C TRP A 391 -38.34 -42.84 -27.61
N ILE A 392 -38.77 -41.58 -27.46
CA ILE A 392 -39.58 -41.12 -26.32
C ILE A 392 -41.07 -41.48 -26.48
N CYS A 393 -41.66 -41.27 -27.66
CA CYS A 393 -43.11 -41.42 -27.86
C CYS A 393 -43.67 -42.82 -27.53
N PRO A 394 -43.02 -43.94 -27.92
CA PRO A 394 -43.51 -45.28 -27.56
C PRO A 394 -43.49 -45.54 -26.05
N LYS A 395 -42.45 -45.08 -25.36
CA LYS A 395 -42.30 -45.23 -23.91
C LYS A 395 -43.33 -44.40 -23.14
N LEU A 396 -43.54 -43.14 -23.55
CA LEU A 396 -44.56 -42.27 -22.94
C LEU A 396 -45.96 -42.88 -23.04
N ILE A 397 -46.34 -43.36 -24.22
CA ILE A 397 -47.65 -43.98 -24.41
C ILE A 397 -47.79 -45.24 -23.55
N ARG A 398 -46.76 -46.09 -23.49
CA ARG A 398 -46.76 -47.26 -22.61
C ARG A 398 -46.98 -46.88 -21.15
N ILE A 399 -46.25 -45.89 -20.64
CA ILE A 399 -46.39 -45.40 -19.25
C ILE A 399 -47.80 -44.87 -18.99
N ILE A 400 -48.36 -44.07 -19.90
CA ILE A 400 -49.71 -43.50 -19.76
C ILE A 400 -50.76 -44.61 -19.63
N PHE A 401 -50.67 -45.67 -20.43
CA PHE A 401 -51.61 -46.77 -20.37
C PHE A 401 -51.37 -47.72 -19.18
N GLU A 402 -50.12 -47.95 -18.77
CA GLU A 402 -49.81 -48.71 -17.54
C GLU A 402 -50.37 -48.00 -16.29
N ILE A 403 -50.29 -46.66 -16.24
CA ILE A 403 -50.89 -45.84 -15.18
C ILE A 403 -52.43 -45.95 -15.22
N ASN A 404 -53.04 -45.90 -16.40
CA ASN A 404 -54.50 -46.01 -16.54
C ASN A 404 -55.02 -47.40 -16.11
N ASP A 405 -54.32 -48.47 -16.47
CA ASP A 405 -54.62 -49.84 -16.03
C ASP A 405 -54.45 -50.01 -14.51
N TYR A 406 -53.44 -49.37 -13.92
CA TYR A 406 -53.26 -49.31 -12.47
C TYR A 406 -54.44 -48.62 -11.76
N TYR A 407 -54.89 -47.46 -12.26
CA TYR A 407 -56.07 -46.76 -11.71
C TYR A 407 -57.38 -47.55 -11.88
N GLN A 408 -57.55 -48.27 -13.00
CA GLN A 408 -58.71 -49.15 -13.24
C GLN A 408 -58.74 -50.34 -12.26
N ARG A 409 -57.59 -50.98 -11.98
CA ARG A 409 -57.50 -52.09 -11.01
C ARG A 409 -57.65 -51.62 -9.56
N LYS A 410 -57.19 -50.41 -9.23
CA LYS A 410 -57.39 -49.79 -7.90
C LYS A 410 -58.87 -49.44 -7.64
N ARG A 411 -59.65 -49.14 -8.68
CA ARG A 411 -61.12 -48.96 -8.58
C ARG A 411 -61.90 -50.26 -8.35
N GLN A 412 -61.40 -51.43 -8.77
CA GLN A 412 -62.09 -52.72 -8.65
C GLN A 412 -61.86 -53.46 -7.31
N ARG A 413 -60.86 -53.08 -6.49
CA ARG A 413 -60.58 -53.71 -5.18
C ARG A 413 -61.28 -53.05 -3.97
N THR A 414 -61.98 -51.93 -4.17
CA THR A 414 -62.72 -51.21 -3.10
C THR A 414 -64.24 -51.43 -3.12
N SER A 415 -64.73 -52.49 -3.78
CA SER A 415 -66.15 -52.87 -3.78
C SER A 415 -66.34 -54.30 -3.27
N VAL A 416 -66.49 -54.47 -1.95
CA VAL A 416 -67.07 -55.67 -1.33
C VAL A 416 -68.54 -55.40 -1.03
N HIS A 417 -69.39 -56.37 -1.37
CA HIS A 417 -70.85 -56.40 -1.28
C HIS A 417 -71.47 -55.89 0.04
N PRO A 418 -72.64 -55.22 -0.01
CA PRO A 418 -73.60 -55.22 1.07
C PRO A 418 -74.70 -56.26 0.80
N ASP A 419 -74.80 -57.27 1.66
CA ASP A 419 -76.01 -58.08 1.81
C ASP A 419 -76.92 -57.49 2.89
N ASN A 420 -78.22 -57.59 2.64
CA ASN A 420 -79.33 -57.03 3.39
C ASN A 420 -79.41 -57.52 4.84
N SER A 421 -79.61 -56.59 5.78
CA SER A 421 -80.75 -56.66 6.70
C SER A 421 -80.90 -55.35 7.50
N LEU A 422 -82.08 -54.74 7.31
CA LEU A 422 -82.89 -53.95 8.25
C LEU A 422 -82.29 -53.61 9.62
N ILE A 423 -82.37 -52.33 10.02
CA ILE A 423 -83.04 -51.81 11.24
C ILE A 423 -82.52 -50.40 11.58
N THR A 424 -83.49 -49.48 11.56
CA THR A 424 -83.70 -48.26 12.36
C THR A 424 -82.56 -47.37 12.89
N SER A 425 -82.88 -46.07 12.75
CA SER A 425 -82.82 -45.02 13.78
C SER A 425 -81.47 -44.39 14.13
N SER A 426 -81.42 -43.12 13.73
CA SER A 426 -81.19 -41.95 14.58
C SER A 426 -79.78 -41.67 15.10
N ASN A 427 -79.36 -40.45 14.74
CA ASN A 427 -78.82 -39.42 15.62
C ASN A 427 -77.32 -39.48 16.00
N ASN A 428 -76.62 -38.48 15.46
CA ASN A 428 -75.96 -37.40 16.21
C ASN A 428 -74.84 -37.78 17.20
N ILE A 429 -73.59 -37.43 16.86
CA ILE A 429 -72.86 -36.21 17.33
C ILE A 429 -71.35 -36.33 17.04
N ASN A 430 -70.79 -35.21 16.57
CA ASN A 430 -69.41 -34.70 16.55
C ASN A 430 -68.25 -35.56 17.11
N ILE A 431 -67.10 -35.52 16.40
CA ILE A 431 -65.93 -34.68 16.72
C ILE A 431 -64.94 -34.70 15.52
N GLN A 432 -64.26 -33.58 15.31
CA GLN A 432 -63.30 -33.26 14.25
C GLN A 432 -62.06 -34.18 14.18
N THR A 433 -61.45 -34.29 13.00
CA THR A 433 -59.99 -34.12 12.79
C THR A 433 -59.67 -34.05 11.29
N GLU A 434 -58.95 -33.00 10.88
CA GLU A 434 -58.47 -32.76 9.51
C GLU A 434 -57.24 -33.63 9.20
N ALA A 435 -57.20 -34.23 8.00
CA ALA A 435 -55.97 -34.77 7.40
C ALA A 435 -56.04 -34.65 5.86
N ASN A 436 -55.12 -33.85 5.31
CA ASN A 436 -55.05 -33.49 3.90
C ASN A 436 -54.36 -34.55 3.03
N ARG A 437 -54.82 -34.62 1.78
CA ARG A 437 -54.41 -35.54 0.70
C ARG A 437 -52.97 -35.31 0.21
N THR A 438 -52.23 -36.40 0.04
CA THR A 438 -51.06 -36.49 -0.85
C THR A 438 -51.18 -37.75 -1.72
N SER A 439 -50.89 -37.62 -3.02
CA SER A 439 -50.71 -38.73 -3.94
C SER A 439 -49.41 -38.54 -4.71
N ASP A 440 -48.48 -39.47 -4.54
CA ASP A 440 -47.25 -39.63 -5.32
C ASP A 440 -46.99 -41.14 -5.47
N PHE A 441 -46.33 -41.53 -6.57
CA PHE A 441 -45.48 -42.73 -6.82
C PHE A 441 -45.39 -42.91 -8.35
N SER A 442 -44.43 -42.32 -9.09
CA SER A 442 -42.98 -42.59 -9.26
C SER A 442 -42.63 -43.97 -9.83
N ILE A 443 -41.83 -44.03 -10.92
CA ILE A 443 -40.59 -44.84 -11.01
C ILE A 443 -39.56 -44.17 -11.95
N TYR A 444 -38.34 -44.08 -11.45
CA TYR A 444 -37.07 -43.59 -12.01
C TYR A 444 -36.10 -44.78 -12.16
N TYR A 445 -35.10 -44.72 -13.07
CA TYR A 445 -33.65 -45.04 -12.90
C TYR A 445 -32.96 -45.45 -14.24
N VAL A 446 -31.72 -45.09 -14.63
CA VAL A 446 -30.69 -44.05 -14.31
C VAL A 446 -29.49 -44.32 -15.26
N ARG A 447 -28.81 -43.32 -15.87
CA ARG A 447 -27.45 -42.75 -15.60
C ARG A 447 -27.06 -41.91 -16.83
N ASN A 448 -26.18 -40.90 -16.84
CA ASN A 448 -25.63 -39.92 -15.89
C ASN A 448 -24.93 -38.82 -16.74
N ILE A 449 -24.44 -37.77 -16.08
CA ILE A 449 -23.58 -36.63 -16.53
C ILE A 449 -24.39 -35.42 -17.02
N ALA A 450 -24.16 -34.17 -16.60
CA ALA A 450 -23.57 -33.54 -15.42
C ALA A 450 -23.84 -32.02 -15.55
N ILE A 451 -23.78 -31.33 -14.40
CA ILE A 451 -23.49 -29.90 -14.22
C ILE A 451 -24.67 -28.92 -14.37
N ILE A 452 -24.93 -28.36 -13.20
CA ILE A 452 -25.89 -27.35 -12.77
C ILE A 452 -25.21 -25.98 -12.89
N THR A 453 -25.93 -24.99 -13.41
CA THR A 453 -25.83 -23.61 -12.90
C THR A 453 -27.24 -23.05 -12.78
N ASN A 454 -27.83 -23.15 -11.59
CA ASN A 454 -29.11 -22.51 -11.26
C ASN A 454 -28.83 -21.15 -10.60
N ARG A 455 -29.25 -20.07 -11.27
CA ARG A 455 -29.56 -18.78 -10.65
C ARG A 455 -30.98 -18.89 -10.08
N ASN A 456 -31.13 -18.78 -8.77
CA ASN A 456 -32.44 -18.63 -8.13
C ASN A 456 -32.73 -17.16 -7.86
N ILE A 457 -33.72 -16.63 -8.58
CA ILE A 457 -34.47 -15.42 -8.24
C ILE A 457 -35.55 -15.84 -7.24
N ILE A 458 -35.53 -15.27 -6.04
CA ILE A 458 -36.57 -15.45 -5.02
C ILE A 458 -37.59 -14.32 -5.20
N THR A 459 -38.81 -14.67 -5.61
CA THR A 459 -39.99 -13.81 -5.49
C THR A 459 -40.62 -13.99 -4.11
N THR A 460 -40.62 -12.91 -3.35
CA THR A 460 -41.26 -12.73 -2.04
C THR A 460 -42.79 -12.68 -2.15
N THR A 461 -43.50 -13.46 -1.35
CA THR A 461 -44.92 -13.23 -1.02
C THR A 461 -45.02 -12.57 0.34
N THR A 462 -45.59 -11.36 0.33
CA THR A 462 -45.89 -10.50 1.48
C THR A 462 -47.08 -11.01 2.27
N THR A 463 -46.94 -11.17 3.59
CA THR A 463 -48.06 -11.10 4.52
C THR A 463 -47.78 -10.04 5.58
N THR A 464 -48.66 -9.04 5.60
CA THR A 464 -48.70 -7.92 6.53
C THR A 464 -49.26 -8.34 7.87
N THR A 465 -48.50 -8.18 8.96
CA THR A 465 -49.06 -7.85 10.27
C THR A 465 -48.14 -6.86 10.98
N THR A 466 -48.71 -5.72 11.31
CA THR A 466 -48.11 -4.62 12.08
C THR A 466 -48.13 -4.98 13.57
N ILE A 467 -46.98 -4.91 14.25
CA ILE A 467 -46.83 -4.45 15.65
C ILE A 467 -45.44 -3.83 15.80
N THR A 468 -45.40 -2.84 16.67
CA THR A 468 -44.52 -1.70 16.86
C THR A 468 -43.15 -1.97 17.51
N THR A 469 -42.18 -1.12 17.12
CA THR A 469 -41.06 -0.54 17.90
C THR A 469 -39.91 -1.43 18.42
N THR A 470 -38.72 -1.10 17.88
CA THR A 470 -37.37 -1.06 18.50
C THR A 470 -36.74 -2.35 19.04
N VAL A 471 -35.78 -2.91 18.30
CA VAL A 471 -34.36 -3.15 18.68
C VAL A 471 -33.65 -3.73 17.44
N ILE A 472 -32.64 -3.02 16.93
CA ILE A 472 -31.74 -3.55 15.89
C ILE A 472 -30.78 -4.52 16.59
N SER A 473 -30.96 -5.81 16.35
CA SER A 473 -29.96 -6.84 16.64
C SER A 473 -29.61 -7.55 15.34
N THR A 474 -28.32 -7.56 15.03
CA THR A 474 -27.70 -8.22 13.89
C THR A 474 -27.86 -9.73 14.01
N ILE A 475 -28.68 -10.36 13.16
CA ILE A 475 -28.72 -11.82 13.04
C ILE A 475 -27.55 -12.22 12.14
N SER A 476 -26.46 -12.67 12.76
CA SER A 476 -25.40 -13.40 12.10
C SER A 476 -25.93 -14.75 11.62
N SER A 477 -25.75 -15.05 10.32
CA SER A 477 -25.93 -16.39 9.77
C SER A 477 -25.01 -17.37 10.50
N ILE A 478 -25.59 -18.27 11.29
CA ILE A 478 -24.89 -19.45 11.81
C ILE A 478 -24.65 -20.38 10.63
N THR A 479 -23.52 -20.17 9.96
CA THR A 479 -22.84 -21.27 9.28
C THR A 479 -22.11 -22.04 10.37
N THR A 480 -22.38 -23.33 10.49
CA THR A 480 -21.58 -24.25 11.32
C THR A 480 -20.19 -24.38 10.67
N LYS A 481 -19.35 -23.36 10.86
CA LYS A 481 -17.91 -23.45 10.60
C LYS A 481 -17.33 -24.35 11.69
N LEU A 482 -16.62 -25.40 11.25
CA LEU A 482 -15.76 -26.21 12.12
C LEU A 482 -14.82 -25.25 12.87
N LEU A 483 -15.04 -25.08 14.18
CA LEU A 483 -14.26 -24.15 15.01
C LEU A 483 -12.99 -24.87 15.48
N CYS A 484 -11.99 -24.95 14.60
CA CYS A 484 -10.65 -25.39 14.99
C CYS A 484 -10.04 -24.29 15.86
N ARG A 485 -9.75 -24.61 17.13
CA ARG A 485 -9.01 -23.70 18.01
C ARG A 485 -7.53 -24.06 17.96
N THR A 486 -6.67 -23.06 17.76
CA THR A 486 -5.23 -23.15 17.98
C THR A 486 -4.97 -23.38 19.47
N LYS A 487 -4.18 -24.42 19.78
CA LYS A 487 -3.74 -24.74 21.14
C LYS A 487 -2.24 -24.97 21.13
N PHE A 488 -1.57 -24.56 22.19
CA PHE A 488 -0.14 -24.77 22.34
C PHE A 488 0.16 -25.80 23.42
N GLN A 489 0.98 -26.80 23.09
CA GLN A 489 1.56 -27.74 24.02
C GLN A 489 2.97 -27.30 24.39
N ARG A 490 3.19 -26.99 25.67
CA ARG A 490 4.51 -26.58 26.16
C ARG A 490 5.41 -27.81 26.35
N ILE A 491 6.58 -27.79 25.72
CA ILE A 491 7.73 -28.67 25.95
C ILE A 491 8.86 -27.77 26.48
N SER A 492 9.30 -27.98 27.71
CA SER A 492 10.44 -27.22 28.25
C SER A 492 11.71 -28.04 28.17
N THR A 493 12.77 -27.46 27.61
CA THR A 493 14.11 -28.06 27.59
C THR A 493 15.07 -27.19 28.40
N ASN A 494 15.82 -27.81 29.31
CA ASN A 494 16.88 -27.11 30.01
C ASN A 494 18.10 -26.99 29.08
N THR A 495 18.69 -25.81 29.00
CA THR A 495 19.94 -25.62 28.25
C THR A 495 21.13 -26.18 29.04
N SER A 496 22.20 -26.53 28.33
CA SER A 496 23.42 -27.09 28.92
C SER A 496 24.44 -26.04 29.39
N CYS A 497 24.03 -24.78 29.63
CA CYS A 497 24.91 -23.69 30.08
C CYS A 497 25.38 -23.85 31.55
N SER A 498 25.58 -25.07 32.06
CA SER A 498 26.04 -25.30 33.43
C SER A 498 27.43 -24.66 33.64
N GLY A 499 27.52 -23.67 34.53
CA GLY A 499 28.74 -22.88 34.79
C GLY A 499 28.81 -21.53 34.05
N PHE A 500 27.82 -21.22 33.22
CA PHE A 500 27.66 -19.94 32.53
C PHE A 500 26.47 -19.16 33.09
N LYS A 501 26.56 -17.82 33.08
CA LYS A 501 25.62 -16.90 33.74
C LYS A 501 24.53 -16.38 32.81
N GLU A 502 24.79 -16.30 31.51
CA GLU A 502 23.89 -15.67 30.54
C GLU A 502 23.88 -16.45 29.22
N ILE A 503 22.73 -16.49 28.54
CA ILE A 503 22.60 -16.97 27.16
C ILE A 503 22.36 -15.78 26.25
N THR A 504 23.07 -15.70 25.13
CA THR A 504 22.74 -14.77 24.04
C THR A 504 22.20 -15.56 22.85
N PHE A 505 21.00 -15.20 22.41
CA PHE A 505 20.36 -15.72 21.21
C PHE A 505 20.25 -14.60 20.20
N HIS A 506 20.67 -14.88 18.97
CA HIS A 506 20.29 -14.14 17.78
C HIS A 506 19.50 -15.13 16.90
N ASN A 507 18.52 -14.69 16.10
CA ASN A 507 17.68 -15.58 15.29
C ASN A 507 18.53 -16.39 14.29
N LEU A 508 18.89 -17.61 14.65
CA LEU A 508 19.93 -18.40 13.96
C LEU A 508 19.54 -19.86 13.95
N THR A 509 18.72 -20.16 12.96
CA THR A 509 18.29 -21.49 12.58
C THR A 509 19.15 -22.00 11.44
N GLY A 510 19.41 -23.29 11.43
CA GLY A 510 20.13 -23.96 10.35
C GLY A 510 19.96 -25.46 10.49
N ASP A 511 20.29 -26.20 9.45
CA ASP A 511 20.45 -27.64 9.53
C ASP A 511 21.95 -27.94 9.68
N PHE A 512 22.39 -28.23 10.91
CA PHE A 512 23.81 -28.42 11.21
C PHE A 512 24.25 -29.88 11.10
N ASN A 513 23.30 -30.82 10.95
CA ASN A 513 23.58 -32.26 10.86
C ASN A 513 23.04 -32.91 9.56
N ASN A 514 22.47 -32.11 8.64
CA ASN A 514 21.84 -32.51 7.38
C ASN A 514 20.68 -33.51 7.55
N ASP A 515 19.89 -33.38 8.62
CA ASP A 515 18.71 -34.23 8.86
C ASP A 515 17.37 -33.60 8.42
N ASN A 516 17.43 -32.43 7.77
CA ASN A 516 16.30 -31.58 7.36
C ASN A 516 15.42 -31.09 8.51
N GLN A 517 15.95 -31.07 9.73
CA GLN A 517 15.28 -30.49 10.89
C GLN A 517 16.02 -29.21 11.28
N VAL A 518 15.26 -28.22 11.73
CA VAL A 518 15.86 -26.96 12.14
C VAL A 518 16.47 -27.10 13.52
N ASP A 519 17.78 -26.88 13.56
CA ASP A 519 18.61 -26.76 14.74
C ASP A 519 18.83 -25.28 15.09
N PHE A 520 19.27 -25.02 16.31
CA PHE A 520 19.53 -23.66 16.80
C PHE A 520 20.96 -23.50 17.30
N VAL A 521 21.58 -22.35 17.05
CA VAL A 521 22.87 -22.00 17.66
C VAL A 521 22.69 -20.91 18.72
N TYR A 522 23.39 -21.03 19.84
CA TYR A 522 23.39 -20.04 20.91
C TYR A 522 24.73 -19.96 21.62
N VAL A 523 24.95 -18.86 22.34
CA VAL A 523 26.20 -18.60 23.06
C VAL A 523 25.92 -18.51 24.55
N CYS A 524 26.60 -19.33 25.34
CA CYS A 524 26.63 -19.18 26.79
C CYS A 524 27.81 -18.27 27.18
N LYS A 525 27.60 -17.34 28.12
CA LYS A 525 28.61 -16.40 28.63
C LYS A 525 28.80 -16.53 30.14
N SER A 526 30.05 -16.47 30.59
CA SER A 526 30.44 -16.47 32.01
C SER A 526 31.69 -15.60 32.23
N ASN A 527 31.51 -14.42 32.82
CA ASN A 527 32.60 -13.44 32.99
C ASN A 527 33.36 -13.23 31.66
N ASP A 528 34.65 -13.59 31.59
CA ASP A 528 35.51 -13.49 30.41
C ASP A 528 35.57 -14.79 29.55
N LYS A 529 34.59 -15.68 29.69
CA LYS A 529 34.50 -16.94 28.93
C LYS A 529 33.19 -17.03 28.19
N GLY A 530 33.24 -17.51 26.96
CA GLY A 530 32.09 -17.83 26.13
C GLY A 530 32.16 -19.28 25.65
N ALA A 531 31.04 -19.85 25.27
CA ALA A 531 30.99 -21.13 24.59
C ALA A 531 29.81 -21.14 23.63
N ILE A 532 30.03 -21.69 22.44
CA ILE A 532 29.01 -21.80 21.39
C ILE A 532 28.43 -23.21 21.45
N PHE A 533 27.11 -23.27 21.47
CA PHE A 533 26.34 -24.50 21.50
C PHE A 533 25.42 -24.57 20.29
N VAL A 534 25.26 -25.78 19.76
CA VAL A 534 24.20 -26.13 18.83
C VAL A 534 23.19 -27.01 19.55
N SER A 535 21.92 -26.60 19.51
CA SER A 535 20.77 -27.35 19.97
C SER A 535 20.17 -28.08 18.78
N PHE A 536 20.40 -29.38 18.72
CA PHE A 536 19.93 -30.21 17.62
C PHE A 536 18.49 -30.69 17.88
N ASN A 537 17.63 -30.57 16.88
CA ASN A 537 16.22 -30.94 16.97
C ASN A 537 16.01 -32.44 16.67
N ASN A 538 15.18 -33.11 17.47
CA ASN A 538 14.81 -34.51 17.23
C ASN A 538 13.53 -34.68 16.39
N GLY A 539 12.87 -33.57 16.02
CA GLY A 539 11.67 -33.55 15.15
C GLY A 539 10.34 -33.63 15.86
N ASP A 540 10.37 -33.81 17.18
CA ASP A 540 9.21 -33.86 18.05
C ASP A 540 9.14 -32.63 18.97
N GLY A 541 9.91 -31.59 18.66
CA GLY A 541 10.08 -30.40 19.49
C GLY A 541 11.01 -30.59 20.69
N THR A 542 11.66 -31.75 20.83
CA THR A 542 12.73 -31.97 21.82
C THR A 542 14.11 -31.71 21.23
N PHE A 543 15.04 -31.30 22.09
CA PHE A 543 16.38 -30.89 21.68
C PHE A 543 17.46 -31.57 22.52
N TYR A 544 18.62 -31.83 21.90
CA TYR A 544 19.85 -32.12 22.62
C TYR A 544 20.92 -31.06 22.30
N ASN A 545 21.61 -30.62 23.34
CA ASN A 545 22.59 -29.54 23.24
C ASN A 545 24.02 -30.08 23.10
N PHE A 546 24.81 -29.48 22.23
CA PHE A 546 26.20 -29.87 21.98
C PHE A 546 27.10 -28.64 21.92
N MET A 547 28.19 -28.61 22.70
CA MET A 547 29.18 -27.54 22.64
C MET A 547 30.08 -27.74 21.42
N ILE A 548 30.18 -26.73 20.55
CA ILE A 548 30.97 -26.81 19.32
C ILE A 548 32.29 -26.03 19.39
N GLU A 549 32.36 -24.98 20.20
CA GLU A 549 33.56 -24.13 20.30
C GLU A 549 33.60 -23.44 21.67
N SER A 550 34.81 -23.25 22.22
CA SER A 550 35.05 -22.51 23.47
C SER A 550 35.76 -21.18 23.19
N LEU A 551 35.19 -20.08 23.68
CA LEU A 551 35.74 -18.73 23.46
C LEU A 551 36.46 -18.25 24.73
N LEU A 552 37.76 -18.00 24.61
CA LEU A 552 38.60 -17.47 25.70
C LEU A 552 38.61 -15.93 25.64
N ASN A 553 38.66 -15.28 26.80
CA ASN A 553 38.66 -13.81 26.94
C ASN A 553 37.45 -13.11 26.28
N PHE A 554 36.33 -13.83 26.17
CA PHE A 554 35.09 -13.37 25.54
C PHE A 554 34.36 -12.37 26.44
N GLN A 555 34.07 -11.19 25.90
CA GLN A 555 33.31 -10.16 26.61
C GLN A 555 31.89 -10.01 26.09
N SER A 556 31.73 -9.86 24.77
CA SER A 556 30.44 -9.62 24.15
C SER A 556 30.41 -10.17 22.73
N ILE A 557 29.22 -10.50 22.24
CA ILE A 557 29.02 -10.85 20.84
C ILE A 557 28.47 -9.64 20.09
N LYS A 558 29.06 -9.33 18.94
CA LYS A 558 28.65 -8.22 18.07
C LYS A 558 27.82 -8.70 16.88
N LEU A 559 28.12 -9.90 16.39
CA LEU A 559 27.35 -10.58 15.36
C LEU A 559 27.48 -12.09 15.52
N LEU A 560 26.38 -12.78 15.27
CA LEU A 560 26.34 -14.21 15.01
C LEU A 560 25.41 -14.40 13.81
N TYR A 561 25.86 -15.11 12.78
CA TYR A 561 25.12 -15.28 11.52
C TYR A 561 25.30 -16.70 10.99
N VAL A 562 24.22 -17.30 10.47
CA VAL A 562 24.22 -18.66 9.91
C VAL A 562 23.96 -18.57 8.41
N ALA A 563 24.85 -19.14 7.63
CA ALA A 563 24.79 -19.20 6.17
C ALA A 563 25.80 -20.21 5.63
N ASP A 564 25.69 -20.56 4.35
CA ASP A 564 26.71 -21.33 3.65
C ASP A 564 27.82 -20.39 3.15
N PHE A 565 28.94 -20.31 3.88
CA PHE A 565 30.04 -19.39 3.54
C PHE A 565 31.05 -19.99 2.56
N ASN A 566 30.92 -21.29 2.25
CA ASN A 566 31.86 -22.03 1.41
C ASN A 566 31.22 -22.69 0.17
N ASN A 567 29.91 -22.48 -0.03
CA ASN A 567 29.07 -23.03 -1.10
C ASN A 567 29.00 -24.57 -1.12
N ASP A 568 29.01 -25.24 0.04
CA ASP A 568 28.88 -26.69 0.18
C ASP A 568 27.47 -27.18 0.53
N ASN A 569 26.49 -26.28 0.53
CA ASN A 569 25.09 -26.43 0.93
C ASN A 569 24.88 -26.83 2.40
N ARG A 570 25.81 -26.45 3.30
CA ARG A 570 25.65 -26.68 4.74
C ARG A 570 25.61 -25.36 5.48
N SER A 571 24.86 -25.34 6.58
CA SER A 571 24.85 -24.18 7.46
C SER A 571 26.17 -24.07 8.23
N ASP A 572 26.96 -23.04 7.93
CA ASP A 572 28.14 -22.61 8.67
C ASP A 572 27.78 -21.49 9.67
N ILE A 573 28.70 -21.15 10.57
CA ILE A 573 28.49 -20.10 11.59
C ILE A 573 29.56 -19.02 11.45
N PHE A 574 29.15 -17.76 11.30
CA PHE A 574 30.03 -16.60 11.32
C PHE A 574 29.84 -15.79 12.61
N LEU A 575 30.95 -15.38 13.20
CA LEU A 575 31.02 -14.74 14.51
C LEU A 575 31.87 -13.48 14.47
N ILE A 576 31.36 -12.42 15.11
CA ILE A 576 32.17 -11.29 15.55
C ILE A 576 31.98 -11.13 17.04
N TYR A 577 33.05 -11.20 17.81
CA TYR A 577 33.01 -11.07 19.26
C TYR A 577 34.18 -10.28 19.81
N GLU A 578 33.97 -9.66 20.97
CA GLU A 578 34.93 -8.80 21.63
C GLU A 578 35.85 -9.61 22.54
N VAL A 579 37.15 -9.42 22.35
CA VAL A 579 38.25 -10.03 23.08
C VAL A 579 39.13 -8.93 23.68
N GLY A 580 38.90 -8.62 24.95
CA GLY A 580 39.62 -7.54 25.64
C GLY A 580 39.27 -6.14 25.14
N TRP A 581 40.10 -5.57 24.26
CA TRP A 581 39.86 -4.26 23.60
C TRP A 581 39.80 -4.38 22.07
N GLN A 582 39.70 -5.62 21.57
CA GLN A 582 39.76 -5.97 20.15
C GLN A 582 38.53 -6.80 19.78
N ASP A 583 38.25 -6.89 18.49
CA ASP A 583 37.19 -7.71 17.92
C ASP A 583 37.79 -8.83 17.08
N ASP A 584 37.37 -10.07 17.36
CA ASP A 584 37.75 -11.25 16.58
C ASP A 584 36.62 -11.62 15.62
N LEU A 585 37.01 -11.93 14.38
CA LEU A 585 36.11 -12.46 13.36
C LEU A 585 36.46 -13.92 13.08
N THR A 586 35.48 -14.81 13.22
CA THR A 586 35.68 -16.25 13.10
C THR A 586 34.56 -16.87 12.26
N VAL A 587 34.93 -17.82 11.40
CA VAL A 587 33.99 -18.69 10.68
C VAL A 587 34.16 -20.12 11.16
N LEU A 588 33.07 -20.77 11.54
CA LEU A 588 33.01 -22.19 11.88
C LEU A 588 32.36 -22.92 10.70
N LEU A 589 33.17 -23.58 9.88
CA LEU A 589 32.69 -24.35 8.73
C LEU A 589 32.16 -25.71 9.18
N ASN A 590 30.95 -26.07 8.77
CA ASN A 590 30.29 -27.30 9.17
C ASN A 590 30.71 -28.47 8.27
N ASN A 591 31.27 -29.52 8.88
CA ASN A 591 31.65 -30.73 8.16
C ASN A 591 30.48 -31.70 7.91
N GLY A 592 29.25 -31.36 8.31
CA GLY A 592 28.03 -32.16 8.11
C GLY A 592 27.92 -33.38 9.01
N ASN A 593 28.81 -33.51 9.99
CA ASN A 593 28.87 -34.62 10.95
C ASN A 593 28.93 -34.12 12.39
N LYS A 594 28.30 -32.98 12.67
CA LYS A 594 28.30 -32.27 13.97
C LYS A 594 29.68 -31.78 14.41
N THR A 595 30.66 -31.76 13.49
CA THR A 595 31.98 -31.18 13.74
C THR A 595 32.16 -29.91 12.92
N PHE A 596 32.88 -28.94 13.49
CA PHE A 596 33.14 -27.65 12.87
C PHE A 596 34.65 -27.44 12.70
N LYS A 597 35.04 -26.82 11.58
CA LYS A 597 36.39 -26.35 11.34
C LYS A 597 36.44 -24.84 11.58
N THR A 598 37.22 -24.44 12.56
CA THR A 598 37.39 -23.04 12.95
C THR A 598 38.40 -22.34 12.05
N LEU A 599 37.97 -21.27 11.39
CA LEU A 599 38.78 -20.34 10.62
C LEU A 599 38.75 -18.98 11.31
N THR A 600 39.81 -18.67 12.06
CA THR A 600 40.00 -17.35 12.67
C THR A 600 40.74 -16.45 11.70
N MET A 601 40.23 -15.24 11.47
CA MET A 601 40.87 -14.29 10.56
C MET A 601 41.89 -13.42 11.29
N GLU A 602 43.19 -13.70 11.10
CA GLU A 602 44.29 -12.86 11.64
C GLU A 602 44.38 -11.46 10.97
N ALA A 603 43.69 -11.25 9.84
CA ALA A 603 44.06 -10.26 8.82
C ALA A 603 43.57 -8.82 9.06
N ILE A 604 42.84 -8.55 10.13
CA ILE A 604 42.42 -7.20 10.49
C ILE A 604 43.14 -6.87 11.80
N GLY A 605 44.34 -6.30 11.72
CA GLY A 605 45.19 -6.11 12.90
C GLY A 605 44.48 -5.33 14.01
N ASN A 606 44.59 -5.79 15.27
CA ASN A 606 44.08 -5.16 16.50
C ASN A 606 42.89 -4.19 16.29
N ILE A 607 41.82 -4.64 15.63
CA ILE A 607 40.65 -3.79 15.41
C ILE A 607 39.74 -3.88 16.61
N GLY A 608 39.80 -2.87 17.47
CA GLY A 608 38.73 -2.59 18.43
C GLY A 608 37.69 -1.69 17.80
N GLY A 609 36.43 -1.88 18.16
CA GLY A 609 35.37 -0.91 17.87
C GLY A 609 34.60 -1.13 16.58
N ILE A 610 34.50 -2.37 16.11
CA ILE A 610 33.51 -2.80 15.12
C ILE A 610 32.11 -2.51 15.65
N ARG A 611 31.25 -1.91 14.81
CA ARG A 611 29.87 -1.56 15.11
C ARG A 611 28.98 -1.84 13.90
N ALA A 612 27.70 -2.10 14.20
CA ALA A 612 26.65 -2.40 13.23
C ALA A 612 27.06 -3.37 12.09
N PRO A 613 27.68 -4.52 12.39
CA PRO A 613 28.09 -5.46 11.35
C PRO A 613 26.88 -6.08 10.62
N ARG A 614 27.02 -6.34 9.32
CA ARG A 614 26.01 -6.97 8.44
C ARG A 614 26.68 -7.91 7.45
N ILE A 615 25.94 -8.93 6.99
CA ILE A 615 26.40 -9.91 6.00
C ILE A 615 25.42 -9.91 4.84
N ALA A 616 25.96 -9.77 3.63
CA ALA A 616 25.21 -9.83 2.37
C ALA A 616 26.21 -9.93 1.20
N ASP A 617 25.72 -10.13 -0.02
CA ASP A 617 26.53 -9.97 -1.24
C ASP A 617 26.50 -8.49 -1.68
N PHE A 618 27.60 -7.75 -1.50
CA PHE A 618 27.67 -6.31 -1.81
C PHE A 618 28.27 -6.02 -3.19
N ASN A 619 28.73 -7.05 -3.91
CA ASN A 619 29.37 -6.92 -5.22
C ASN A 619 28.70 -7.78 -6.30
N ASN A 620 27.58 -8.43 -5.97
CA ASN A 620 26.80 -9.32 -6.82
C ASN A 620 27.63 -10.49 -7.39
N ASP A 621 28.59 -11.02 -6.62
CA ASP A 621 29.41 -12.18 -7.01
C ASP A 621 28.91 -13.53 -6.47
N ASN A 622 27.74 -13.53 -5.83
CA ASN A 622 27.08 -14.63 -5.14
C ASN A 622 27.89 -15.21 -3.96
N LYS A 623 28.70 -14.37 -3.29
CA LYS A 623 29.40 -14.74 -2.07
C LYS A 623 29.03 -13.79 -0.95
N TYR A 624 29.01 -14.32 0.26
CA TYR A 624 28.76 -13.49 1.43
C TYR A 624 29.97 -12.61 1.72
N ASP A 625 29.73 -11.31 1.76
CA ASP A 625 30.65 -10.26 2.19
C ASP A 625 30.26 -9.77 3.61
N VAL A 626 31.17 -9.05 4.27
CA VAL A 626 30.93 -8.47 5.60
C VAL A 626 31.06 -6.96 5.56
N PHE A 627 29.99 -6.29 5.94
CA PHE A 627 29.93 -4.86 6.15
C PHE A 627 30.05 -4.53 7.65
N PHE A 628 30.76 -3.47 8.01
CA PHE A 628 30.73 -2.90 9.36
C PHE A 628 31.24 -1.46 9.39
N THR A 629 30.97 -0.76 10.49
CA THR A 629 31.69 0.47 10.81
C THR A 629 32.80 0.20 11.83
N LEU A 630 33.93 0.87 11.67
CA LEU A 630 35.10 0.72 12.51
C LEU A 630 35.48 2.06 13.12
N TYR A 631 35.49 2.13 14.45
CA TYR A 631 35.92 3.30 15.19
C TYR A 631 37.45 3.36 15.30
N ASP A 632 38.07 4.43 14.79
CA ASP A 632 39.53 4.61 14.79
C ASP A 632 40.07 5.43 15.98
N GLY A 633 39.24 5.68 16.99
CA GLY A 633 39.55 6.57 18.13
C GLY A 633 39.15 8.03 17.90
N SER A 634 38.82 8.43 16.67
CA SER A 634 38.34 9.78 16.36
C SER A 634 37.00 9.76 15.61
N LYS A 635 36.84 8.83 14.67
CA LYS A 635 35.73 8.75 13.72
C LYS A 635 35.44 7.28 13.42
N GLU A 636 34.21 6.97 13.05
CA GLU A 636 33.92 5.67 12.43
C GLU A 636 34.08 5.75 10.91
N ASN A 637 34.73 4.73 10.35
CA ASN A 637 34.84 4.53 8.91
C ASN A 637 34.08 3.27 8.53
N LEU A 638 33.43 3.30 7.37
CA LEU A 638 32.72 2.16 6.82
C LEU A 638 33.70 1.23 6.12
N LYS A 639 33.59 -0.06 6.42
CA LYS A 639 34.45 -1.12 5.93
C LYS A 639 33.58 -2.23 5.31
N VAL A 640 34.06 -2.77 4.19
CA VAL A 640 33.52 -3.98 3.56
C VAL A 640 34.68 -4.96 3.38
N LEU A 641 34.47 -6.21 3.77
CA LEU A 641 35.36 -7.34 3.52
C LEU A 641 34.68 -8.24 2.49
N LEU A 642 35.32 -8.43 1.35
CA LEU A 642 34.77 -9.26 0.27
C LEU A 642 35.01 -10.74 0.57
N GLY A 643 33.99 -11.58 0.40
CA GLY A 643 34.07 -13.03 0.59
C GLY A 643 34.78 -13.73 -0.55
N HIS A 644 35.63 -14.71 -0.23
CA HIS A 644 36.22 -15.57 -1.26
C HIS A 644 35.32 -16.75 -1.64
N GLY A 645 34.28 -17.04 -0.84
CA GLY A 645 33.35 -18.15 -1.05
C GLY A 645 33.90 -19.50 -0.59
N ASN A 646 34.84 -19.49 0.35
CA ASN A 646 35.47 -20.66 0.96
C ASN A 646 35.59 -20.51 2.49
N GLY A 647 34.78 -19.63 3.09
CA GLY A 647 34.89 -19.23 4.50
C GLY A 647 35.97 -18.19 4.82
N THR A 648 36.73 -17.69 3.83
CA THR A 648 37.75 -16.64 4.03
C THR A 648 37.37 -15.33 3.32
N PHE A 649 37.93 -14.21 3.75
CA PHE A 649 37.60 -12.87 3.26
C PHE A 649 38.85 -12.07 2.86
N GLU A 650 38.67 -11.11 1.95
CA GLU A 650 39.73 -10.22 1.48
C GLU A 650 40.31 -9.37 2.61
N ARG A 651 41.63 -9.15 2.55
CA ARG A 651 42.38 -8.32 3.51
C ARG A 651 42.26 -6.80 3.22
N ILE A 652 41.85 -6.41 2.01
CA ILE A 652 41.80 -5.00 1.62
C ILE A 652 40.47 -4.39 2.04
N ILE A 653 40.53 -3.54 3.05
CA ILE A 653 39.38 -2.74 3.45
C ILE A 653 39.20 -1.60 2.45
N LYS A 654 38.18 -1.67 1.58
CA LYS A 654 37.82 -0.53 0.74
C LYS A 654 37.20 0.57 1.62
N ASN A 655 37.85 1.73 1.68
CA ASN A 655 37.26 2.92 2.30
C ASN A 655 36.19 3.47 1.34
N SER A 656 34.94 3.54 1.79
CA SER A 656 33.92 4.32 1.07
C SER A 656 33.96 5.78 1.56
N PRO A 657 33.93 6.78 0.66
CA PRO A 657 34.00 8.20 1.01
C PRO A 657 32.70 8.63 1.68
N MET A 658 32.63 8.45 3.00
CA MET A 658 31.46 8.80 3.80
C MET A 658 31.83 9.77 4.92
N ARG A 659 30.83 10.48 5.42
CA ARG A 659 31.03 11.52 6.42
C ARG A 659 31.59 10.88 7.69
N ALA A 660 32.50 11.59 8.34
CA ALA A 660 33.05 11.21 9.62
C ALA A 660 31.94 11.23 10.68
N ILE A 661 31.66 10.08 11.29
CA ILE A 661 30.59 9.91 12.29
C ILE A 661 31.17 9.49 13.64
N TYR A 662 30.41 9.73 14.70
CA TYR A 662 30.81 9.43 16.08
C TYR A 662 30.34 8.04 16.53
N ARG A 663 29.10 7.67 16.14
CA ARG A 663 28.51 6.37 16.51
C ARG A 663 27.41 5.91 15.55
N THR A 664 27.56 4.77 14.89
CA THR A 664 26.44 4.12 14.17
C THR A 664 25.53 3.39 15.16
N LYS A 665 24.22 3.53 15.00
CA LYS A 665 23.19 2.89 15.86
C LYS A 665 22.48 1.73 15.17
N ASP A 666 21.93 2.01 14.01
CA ASP A 666 21.12 1.04 13.26
C ASP A 666 21.48 1.11 11.77
N THR A 667 21.34 0.00 11.08
CA THR A 667 21.68 -0.14 9.66
C THR A 667 20.78 -1.18 8.99
N ILE A 668 20.17 -0.79 7.88
CA ILE A 668 19.34 -1.62 7.01
C ILE A 668 20.01 -1.71 5.64
N LEU A 669 19.95 -2.91 5.07
CA LEU A 669 20.40 -3.21 3.72
C LEU A 669 19.18 -3.51 2.85
N CYS A 670 19.03 -2.79 1.76
CA CYS A 670 17.93 -2.95 0.81
C CYS A 670 18.26 -2.21 -0.48
N ASP A 671 17.72 -2.67 -1.59
CA ASP A 671 17.76 -1.95 -2.87
C ASP A 671 16.70 -0.84 -2.83
N LEU A 672 17.12 0.41 -2.62
CA LEU A 672 16.21 1.56 -2.45
C LEU A 672 15.84 2.22 -3.77
N ASN A 673 16.66 2.03 -4.79
CA ASN A 673 16.51 2.69 -6.10
C ASN A 673 16.09 1.69 -7.21
N ASN A 674 15.80 0.43 -6.85
CA ASN A 674 15.42 -0.68 -7.72
C ASN A 674 16.50 -1.03 -8.78
N ASP A 675 17.79 -0.88 -8.47
CA ASP A 675 18.90 -1.22 -9.37
C ASP A 675 19.48 -2.64 -9.19
N LYS A 676 18.93 -3.41 -8.25
CA LYS A 676 19.34 -4.75 -7.82
C LYS A 676 20.72 -4.81 -7.16
N ILE A 677 21.22 -3.69 -6.66
CA ILE A 677 22.42 -3.58 -5.84
C ILE A 677 21.97 -3.17 -4.45
N LEU A 678 22.54 -3.78 -3.42
CA LEU A 678 22.19 -3.42 -2.05
C LEU A 678 22.69 -2.02 -1.70
N ASP A 679 21.78 -1.19 -1.20
CA ASP A 679 22.06 0.12 -0.61
C ASP A 679 22.08 0.03 0.92
N ILE A 680 22.58 1.11 1.54
CA ILE A 680 22.63 1.24 2.99
C ILE A 680 21.74 2.40 3.43
N VAL A 681 20.83 2.11 4.36
CA VAL A 681 20.19 3.12 5.21
C VAL A 681 20.74 2.96 6.63
N ARG A 682 21.24 4.04 7.23
CA ARG A 682 21.75 3.97 8.60
C ARG A 682 21.38 5.17 9.44
N THR A 683 21.34 4.97 10.75
CA THR A 683 21.26 6.04 11.74
C THR A 683 22.57 6.16 12.48
N PHE A 684 23.05 7.40 12.63
CA PHE A 684 24.33 7.66 13.26
C PHE A 684 24.34 8.99 14.02
N GLU A 685 25.21 9.04 15.03
CA GLU A 685 25.52 10.23 15.78
C GLU A 685 26.67 11.01 15.11
N SER A 686 26.52 12.32 14.99
CA SER A 686 27.58 13.24 14.58
C SER A 686 27.70 14.38 15.59
N VAL A 687 28.89 14.95 15.75
CA VAL A 687 29.13 16.08 16.65
C VAL A 687 29.47 17.33 15.83
N ALA A 688 28.81 18.45 16.11
CA ALA A 688 29.25 19.76 15.61
C ALA A 688 29.69 20.64 16.79
N ASN A 689 30.82 21.32 16.62
CA ASN A 689 31.28 22.33 17.56
C ASN A 689 30.75 23.70 17.13
N ILE A 690 29.76 24.21 17.85
CA ILE A 690 29.19 25.55 17.60
C ILE A 690 29.57 26.42 18.79
N GLY A 691 30.44 27.41 18.57
CA GLY A 691 30.87 28.34 19.62
C GLY A 691 31.66 27.70 20.77
N GLY A 692 32.35 26.58 20.53
CA GLY A 692 33.09 25.83 21.56
C GLY A 692 32.25 24.83 22.35
N ILE A 693 30.96 24.69 22.03
CA ILE A 693 30.06 23.69 22.61
C ILE A 693 29.92 22.54 21.61
N ALA A 694 30.22 21.32 22.07
CA ALA A 694 29.96 20.10 21.33
C ALA A 694 28.45 19.78 21.39
N ILE A 695 27.79 19.78 20.23
CA ILE A 695 26.38 19.42 20.08
C ILE A 695 26.31 18.12 19.31
N GLU A 696 25.62 17.13 19.87
CA GLU A 696 25.41 15.82 19.26
C GLU A 696 24.10 15.81 18.44
N PHE A 697 24.17 15.24 17.24
CA PHE A 697 23.07 15.12 16.28
C PHE A 697 22.86 13.65 15.94
N ASN A 698 21.61 13.19 15.87
CA ASN A 698 21.30 11.92 15.20
C ASN A 698 20.86 12.22 13.77
N ASN A 699 21.49 11.54 12.83
CA ASN A 699 21.22 11.68 11.42
C ASN A 699 20.72 10.35 10.86
N VAL A 700 19.92 10.45 9.81
CA VAL A 700 19.59 9.34 8.93
C VAL A 700 20.33 9.57 7.62
N GLY A 701 21.16 8.62 7.23
CA GLY A 701 21.94 8.67 6.00
C GLY A 701 21.60 7.51 5.08
N VAL A 702 21.63 7.79 3.79
CA VAL A 702 21.48 6.81 2.70
C VAL A 702 22.74 6.81 1.86
N ALA A 703 23.27 5.62 1.55
CA ALA A 703 24.40 5.44 0.65
C ALA A 703 24.08 4.35 -0.37
N PHE A 704 24.14 4.71 -1.65
CA PHE A 704 23.81 3.81 -2.75
C PHE A 704 24.97 2.88 -3.09
N GLY A 705 24.70 1.60 -3.29
CA GLY A 705 25.66 0.60 -3.73
C GLY A 705 26.19 0.90 -5.13
N ARG A 706 27.43 0.46 -5.40
CA ARG A 706 28.04 0.56 -6.74
C ARG A 706 28.28 -0.80 -7.40
N GLY A 707 27.87 -1.89 -6.75
CA GLY A 707 27.99 -3.26 -7.27
C GLY A 707 29.43 -3.79 -7.31
N ASN A 708 30.37 -3.15 -6.61
CA ASN A 708 31.77 -3.58 -6.54
C ASN A 708 32.28 -3.63 -5.09
N GLY A 709 31.37 -3.72 -4.12
CA GLY A 709 31.66 -3.62 -2.69
C GLY A 709 32.00 -2.21 -2.20
N THR A 710 31.64 -1.17 -2.96
CA THR A 710 31.78 0.24 -2.53
C THR A 710 30.45 0.98 -2.64
N PHE A 711 30.32 2.07 -1.88
CA PHE A 711 29.11 2.89 -1.82
C PHE A 711 29.37 4.32 -2.29
N SER A 712 28.29 5.01 -2.67
CA SER A 712 28.28 6.44 -2.99
C SER A 712 28.51 7.31 -1.74
N SER A 713 28.66 8.61 -1.95
CA SER A 713 28.69 9.56 -0.84
C SER A 713 27.33 9.59 -0.14
N GLU A 714 27.36 9.62 1.19
CA GLU A 714 26.14 9.58 2.01
C GLU A 714 25.25 10.81 1.82
N ASN A 715 23.99 10.57 1.43
CA ASN A 715 22.92 11.55 1.38
C ASN A 715 22.23 11.62 2.75
N LEU A 716 22.20 12.81 3.34
CA LEU A 716 21.55 13.06 4.64
C LEU A 716 20.06 13.37 4.45
N LEU A 717 19.20 12.64 5.15
CA LEU A 717 17.74 12.83 5.10
C LEU A 717 17.21 13.77 6.19
N SER A 718 17.92 13.88 7.32
CA SER A 718 17.51 14.72 8.45
C SER A 718 18.61 15.69 8.89
N ASN A 719 18.22 16.94 9.18
CA ASN A 719 19.03 17.95 9.88
C ASN A 719 18.36 18.37 11.22
N GLU A 720 17.34 17.64 11.68
CA GLU A 720 16.57 18.03 12.86
C GLU A 720 17.23 17.54 14.16
N TYR A 721 17.43 18.49 15.07
CA TYR A 721 17.97 18.35 16.41
C TYR A 721 17.08 17.45 17.30
N THR A 722 17.20 16.13 17.23
CA THR A 722 16.49 15.29 18.21
C THR A 722 17.35 14.13 18.70
N MET A 723 17.69 14.22 19.99
CA MET A 723 18.69 13.40 20.66
C MET A 723 18.11 12.03 21.07
N TYR A 724 18.85 10.96 20.77
CA TYR A 724 18.84 9.59 21.29
C TYR A 724 17.82 8.54 20.76
N SER A 725 18.38 7.35 20.49
CA SER A 725 17.79 6.06 20.05
C SER A 725 16.72 6.13 18.94
N SER A 726 17.13 5.90 17.70
CA SER A 726 16.24 5.71 16.55
C SER A 726 16.16 4.25 16.12
N ARG A 727 14.96 3.74 15.84
CA ARG A 727 14.77 2.49 15.07
C ARG A 727 14.49 2.84 13.61
N LEU A 728 15.11 2.10 12.70
CA LEU A 728 14.85 2.19 11.26
C LEU A 728 13.98 1.02 10.81
N ILE A 729 13.07 1.28 9.89
CA ILE A 729 12.33 0.28 9.12
C ILE A 729 12.22 0.80 7.68
N VAL A 730 12.28 -0.10 6.69
CA VAL A 730 12.07 0.22 5.28
C VAL A 730 10.91 -0.62 4.75
N ALA A 731 9.92 0.01 4.11
CA ALA A 731 8.69 -0.66 3.64
C ALA A 731 7.98 0.15 2.54
N HIS A 732 7.03 -0.47 1.84
CA HIS A 732 6.16 0.23 0.87
C HIS A 732 4.94 0.81 1.58
N ILE A 733 5.01 2.06 2.02
CA ILE A 733 3.94 2.69 2.81
C ILE A 733 2.86 3.28 1.90
N ASN A 734 3.26 3.91 0.79
CA ASN A 734 2.33 4.58 -0.14
C ASN A 734 2.00 3.75 -1.40
N ASN A 735 2.60 2.55 -1.53
CA ASN A 735 2.48 1.64 -2.67
C ASN A 735 2.80 2.28 -4.04
N ASP A 736 3.82 3.14 -4.09
CA ASP A 736 4.30 3.79 -5.32
C ASP A 736 5.42 3.00 -6.05
N HIS A 737 5.65 1.75 -5.64
CA HIS A 737 6.74 0.85 -6.05
C HIS A 737 8.16 1.25 -5.61
N TYR A 738 8.32 2.32 -4.83
CA TYR A 738 9.58 2.70 -4.20
C TYR A 738 9.52 2.39 -2.71
N LEU A 739 10.68 2.05 -2.13
CA LEU A 739 10.78 1.80 -0.71
C LEU A 739 10.82 3.12 0.07
N ASP A 740 10.08 3.17 1.17
CA ASP A 740 10.01 4.31 2.08
C ASP A 740 10.78 4.02 3.36
N ILE A 741 11.35 5.06 3.99
CA ILE A 741 12.11 4.92 5.22
C ILE A 741 11.27 5.45 6.39
N VAL A 742 11.05 4.60 7.39
CA VAL A 742 10.36 4.96 8.63
C VAL A 742 11.36 5.01 9.77
N VAL A 743 11.38 6.13 10.49
CA VAL A 743 12.31 6.39 11.58
C VAL A 743 11.52 6.72 12.83
N TYR A 744 11.64 5.87 13.84
CA TYR A 744 11.07 6.15 15.16
C TYR A 744 12.11 6.76 16.07
N ASN A 745 11.89 7.99 16.53
CA ASN A 745 12.72 8.65 17.53
C ASN A 745 12.12 8.44 18.93
N LYS A 746 12.84 7.70 19.77
CA LYS A 746 12.38 7.36 21.12
C LYS A 746 12.23 8.59 22.03
N HIS A 747 13.08 9.60 21.88
CA HIS A 747 13.10 10.76 22.78
C HIS A 747 12.08 11.83 22.39
N SER A 748 12.05 12.22 21.11
CA SER A 748 11.02 13.14 20.63
C SER A 748 9.65 12.45 20.54
N LYS A 749 9.63 11.11 20.66
CA LYS A 749 8.45 10.26 20.54
C LYS A 749 7.77 10.38 19.18
N HIS A 750 8.52 10.76 18.15
CA HIS A 750 7.99 10.97 16.81
C HIS A 750 8.35 9.81 15.86
N ILE A 751 7.39 9.43 15.03
CA ILE A 751 7.61 8.60 13.85
C ILE A 751 7.70 9.52 12.63
N TYR A 752 8.85 9.50 11.97
CA TYR A 752 9.12 10.20 10.72
C TYR A 752 9.01 9.20 9.57
N VAL A 753 8.32 9.57 8.49
CA VAL A 753 8.21 8.75 7.28
C VAL A 753 8.81 9.54 6.13
N TYR A 754 9.81 8.99 5.49
CA TYR A 754 10.48 9.54 4.32
C TYR A 754 10.04 8.74 3.10
N PHE A 755 9.23 9.35 2.24
CA PHE A 755 8.77 8.70 1.02
C PHE A 755 9.89 8.65 -0.01
N GLY A 756 10.12 7.47 -0.55
CA GLY A 756 11.06 7.21 -1.64
C GLY A 756 10.54 7.76 -2.96
N SER A 757 11.42 7.81 -3.95
CA SER A 757 11.04 8.19 -5.30
C SER A 757 12.00 7.60 -6.34
N ALA A 758 11.57 7.58 -7.60
CA ALA A 758 12.26 6.94 -8.72
C ALA A 758 13.72 7.33 -8.93
N ASN A 759 14.14 8.50 -8.46
CA ASN A 759 15.50 9.01 -8.61
C ASN A 759 16.39 8.73 -7.38
N GLY A 760 15.93 7.89 -6.43
CA GLY A 760 16.64 7.62 -5.17
C GLY A 760 16.63 8.81 -4.21
N THR A 761 15.69 9.75 -4.35
CA THR A 761 15.52 10.84 -3.37
C THR A 761 14.41 10.52 -2.39
N PHE A 762 14.56 11.03 -1.18
CA PHE A 762 13.60 10.84 -0.10
C PHE A 762 13.12 12.18 0.41
N TYR A 763 11.80 12.32 0.60
CA TYR A 763 11.20 13.53 1.16
C TYR A 763 10.42 13.20 2.42
N LEU A 764 10.55 14.05 3.43
CA LEU A 764 9.86 13.87 4.71
C LEU A 764 8.37 14.18 4.56
N GLN A 765 7.51 13.23 4.93
CA GLN A 765 6.08 13.45 5.04
C GLN A 765 5.75 14.13 6.37
N SER A 766 4.87 15.15 6.32
CA SER A 766 4.32 15.85 7.47
C SER A 766 2.78 15.71 7.50
N PRO A 767 2.14 15.49 8.67
CA PRO A 767 2.72 15.51 10.02
C PRO A 767 3.43 14.20 10.40
N PHE A 768 4.44 14.31 11.26
CA PHE A 768 5.01 13.20 12.02
C PHE A 768 4.02 12.75 13.12
N PHE A 769 4.07 11.47 13.52
CA PHE A 769 3.16 10.95 14.55
C PHE A 769 3.79 11.03 15.93
N THR A 770 3.19 11.75 16.86
CA THR A 770 3.60 11.71 18.28
C THR A 770 3.04 10.45 18.94
N THR A 771 3.92 9.67 19.53
CA THR A 771 3.61 8.51 20.35
C THR A 771 3.41 8.94 21.80
N ILE A 772 2.44 8.30 22.47
CA ILE A 772 2.12 8.57 23.88
C ILE A 772 2.79 7.48 24.73
N GLY A 773 3.41 7.85 25.85
CA GLY A 773 4.01 6.91 26.81
C GLY A 773 5.54 7.02 26.92
N ASP A 774 6.10 6.56 28.03
CA ASP A 774 7.51 6.75 28.40
C ASP A 774 8.34 5.45 28.42
N ASN A 775 7.73 4.25 28.33
CA ASN A 775 8.45 2.99 28.54
C ASN A 775 8.08 1.93 27.48
N ASN A 776 9.10 1.19 27.01
CA ASN A 776 9.09 0.10 26.00
C ASN A 776 8.08 0.21 24.84
N HIS A 777 8.63 0.47 23.65
CA HIS A 777 7.89 0.66 22.41
C HIS A 777 8.37 -0.30 21.32
N PHE A 778 7.45 -0.76 20.50
CA PHE A 778 7.71 -1.51 19.29
C PHE A 778 6.94 -0.92 18.12
N LEU A 779 7.60 -0.92 16.98
CA LEU A 779 7.04 -0.49 15.72
C LEU A 779 7.11 -1.71 14.80
N VAL A 780 5.98 -2.07 14.21
CA VAL A 780 5.88 -3.11 13.19
C VAL A 780 5.25 -2.50 11.96
N ILE A 781 5.74 -2.89 10.79
CA ILE A 781 5.23 -2.41 9.51
C ILE A 781 5.01 -3.62 8.62
N ASP A 782 3.75 -3.86 8.25
CA ASP A 782 3.35 -4.96 7.37
C ASP A 782 1.91 -4.74 6.87
N ASP A 783 1.44 -5.53 5.92
CA ASP A 783 0.07 -5.46 5.40
C ASP A 783 -0.92 -6.23 6.31
N PHE A 784 -1.49 -5.55 7.31
CA PHE A 784 -2.39 -6.16 8.29
C PHE A 784 -3.87 -6.16 7.87
N ASP A 785 -4.21 -5.47 6.79
CA ASP A 785 -5.56 -5.39 6.24
C ASP A 785 -5.69 -5.96 4.81
N ASN A 786 -4.63 -6.61 4.31
CA ASN A 786 -4.53 -7.27 3.01
C ASN A 786 -4.84 -6.33 1.83
N ASN A 787 -4.47 -5.05 1.94
CA ASN A 787 -4.72 -4.03 0.92
C ASN A 787 -3.52 -3.81 -0.03
N ASN A 788 -2.44 -4.59 0.12
CA ASN A 788 -1.14 -4.45 -0.53
C ASN A 788 -0.42 -3.11 -0.25
N GLN A 789 -0.73 -2.46 0.86
CA GLN A 789 -0.02 -1.29 1.39
C GLN A 789 0.41 -1.62 2.82
N SER A 790 1.64 -1.26 3.19
CA SER A 790 2.11 -1.56 4.54
C SER A 790 1.47 -0.62 5.56
N ASP A 791 0.87 -1.19 6.59
CA ASP A 791 0.34 -0.49 7.75
C ASP A 791 1.42 -0.33 8.82
N ILE A 792 1.38 0.77 9.55
CA ILE A 792 2.30 1.02 10.66
C ILE A 792 1.58 0.72 11.97
N ILE A 793 2.02 -0.30 12.69
CA ILE A 793 1.54 -0.65 14.02
C ILE A 793 2.54 -0.22 15.08
N PHE A 794 2.09 0.66 15.98
CA PHE A 794 2.84 1.09 17.15
C PHE A 794 2.27 0.46 18.42
N ILE A 795 3.12 -0.28 19.13
CA ILE A 795 2.76 -0.95 20.39
C ILE A 795 3.61 -0.40 21.52
N TYR A 796 2.98 0.00 22.61
CA TYR A 796 3.67 0.54 23.78
C TYR A 796 3.03 0.09 25.07
N ASN A 797 3.80 0.21 26.15
CA ASN A 797 3.37 -0.17 27.48
C ASN A 797 3.54 1.00 28.45
N TRP A 798 2.44 1.43 29.09
CA TRP A 798 2.50 2.45 30.14
C TRP A 798 1.86 1.98 31.44
N LYS A 799 0.58 1.61 31.36
CA LYS A 799 -0.18 0.95 32.43
C LYS A 799 -0.78 -0.36 31.93
N ASP A 800 -1.32 -0.28 30.71
CA ASP A 800 -1.75 -1.42 29.90
C ASP A 800 -0.90 -1.41 28.61
N VAL A 801 -0.88 -2.52 27.88
CA VAL A 801 -0.28 -2.56 26.54
C VAL A 801 -1.31 -2.04 25.54
N GLU A 802 -0.91 -1.05 24.74
CA GLU A 802 -1.77 -0.42 23.76
C GLU A 802 -1.16 -0.56 22.37
N CYS A 803 -2.00 -0.93 21.41
CA CYS A 803 -1.65 -1.06 20.00
C CYS A 803 -2.40 0.01 19.20
N ILE A 804 -1.67 0.83 18.44
CA ILE A 804 -2.20 1.85 17.54
C ILE A 804 -1.80 1.49 16.11
N THR A 805 -2.78 1.40 15.21
CA THR A 805 -2.53 1.18 13.77
C THR A 805 -2.68 2.50 13.01
N TYR A 806 -1.75 2.77 12.11
CA TYR A 806 -1.77 3.88 11.16
C TYR A 806 -1.79 3.31 9.74
N HIS A 807 -2.81 3.66 8.97
CA HIS A 807 -2.96 3.27 7.57
C HIS A 807 -2.73 4.48 6.68
N TYR A 808 -1.98 4.33 5.60
CA TYR A 808 -1.79 5.43 4.66
C TYR A 808 -2.90 5.43 3.59
N HIS A 809 -3.68 6.50 3.51
CA HIS A 809 -4.77 6.61 2.55
C HIS A 809 -4.99 8.08 2.14
N ASN A 810 -5.21 8.33 0.85
CA ASN A 810 -5.42 9.67 0.29
C ASN A 810 -4.37 10.72 0.73
N ASN A 811 -3.07 10.37 0.66
CA ASN A 811 -1.95 11.22 1.08
C ASN A 811 -1.96 11.65 2.55
N SER A 812 -2.59 10.86 3.42
CA SER A 812 -2.65 11.10 4.85
C SER A 812 -2.66 9.78 5.61
N PHE A 813 -2.18 9.78 6.85
CA PHE A 813 -2.29 8.61 7.70
C PHE A 813 -3.58 8.67 8.52
N ILE A 814 -4.39 7.63 8.40
CA ILE A 814 -5.60 7.43 9.18
C ILE A 814 -5.23 6.57 10.39
N LYS A 815 -5.44 7.13 11.59
CA LYS A 815 -5.25 6.42 12.85
C LYS A 815 -6.48 5.57 13.14
N ASN A 816 -6.30 4.25 13.20
CA ASN A 816 -7.35 3.29 13.51
C ASN A 816 -7.24 2.75 14.94
N LYS A 817 -8.27 1.98 15.30
CA LYS A 817 -8.69 1.65 16.66
C LYS A 817 -7.57 1.10 17.55
N LYS A 818 -7.56 1.61 18.77
CA LYS A 818 -6.71 1.19 19.90
C LYS A 818 -7.15 -0.17 20.44
N THR A 819 -6.30 -1.19 20.36
CA THR A 819 -6.47 -2.46 21.09
C THR A 819 -5.71 -2.38 22.41
N LEU A 820 -6.35 -2.80 23.50
CA LEU A 820 -5.81 -2.68 24.86
C LEU A 820 -5.71 -4.05 25.52
N ILE A 821 -4.52 -4.40 25.99
CA ILE A 821 -4.25 -5.61 26.76
C ILE A 821 -3.97 -5.19 28.19
N LYS A 822 -4.84 -5.63 29.10
CA LYS A 822 -4.62 -5.41 30.53
C LYS A 822 -3.54 -6.37 31.01
N SER A 823 -2.36 -5.84 31.31
CA SER A 823 -1.26 -6.58 31.90
C SER A 823 -0.46 -5.65 32.80
N ASN A 824 -0.01 -6.19 33.93
CA ASN A 824 0.87 -5.47 34.86
C ASN A 824 2.35 -5.66 34.50
N GLY A 825 2.66 -6.45 33.46
CA GLY A 825 4.02 -6.71 33.01
C GLY A 825 4.59 -5.62 32.10
N THR A 826 5.86 -5.74 31.76
CA THR A 826 6.59 -4.88 30.82
C THR A 826 6.74 -5.57 29.47
N LEU A 827 6.50 -4.87 28.36
CA LEU A 827 6.59 -5.44 27.02
C LEU A 827 8.05 -5.68 26.65
N ASN A 828 8.42 -6.92 26.28
CA ASN A 828 9.81 -7.32 26.05
C ASN A 828 10.14 -7.58 24.58
N SER A 829 9.27 -8.26 23.85
CA SER A 829 9.47 -8.55 22.43
C SER A 829 8.13 -8.75 21.72
N ILE A 830 8.18 -8.64 20.40
CA ILE A 830 7.07 -8.83 19.47
C ILE A 830 7.56 -9.64 18.29
N VAL A 831 6.72 -10.54 17.79
CA VAL A 831 6.89 -11.20 16.50
C VAL A 831 5.59 -11.12 15.72
N VAL A 832 5.67 -11.00 14.41
CA VAL A 832 4.50 -11.01 13.52
C VAL A 832 4.60 -12.19 12.57
N HIS A 833 3.52 -12.96 12.52
CA HIS A 833 3.42 -14.17 11.72
C HIS A 833 1.97 -14.63 11.65
N ASP A 834 1.57 -15.32 10.59
CA ASP A 834 0.30 -16.06 10.55
C ASP A 834 0.46 -17.35 11.38
N ILE A 835 0.08 -17.32 12.66
CA ILE A 835 0.29 -18.47 13.57
C ILE A 835 -0.83 -19.51 13.46
N ASN A 836 -1.94 -19.16 12.82
CA ASN A 836 -3.11 -20.03 12.71
C ASN A 836 -3.37 -20.54 11.28
N ASN A 837 -2.52 -20.17 10.32
CA ASN A 837 -2.60 -20.45 8.88
C ASN A 837 -3.93 -20.00 8.27
N ASP A 838 -4.41 -18.80 8.62
CA ASP A 838 -5.62 -18.19 8.05
C ASP A 838 -5.36 -17.11 7.00
N MET A 839 -4.08 -16.93 6.62
CA MET A 839 -3.55 -15.93 5.68
C MET A 839 -3.62 -14.50 6.18
N ASN A 840 -3.94 -14.26 7.45
CA ASN A 840 -3.86 -12.93 8.06
C ASN A 840 -2.71 -12.89 9.07
N LEU A 841 -2.02 -11.75 9.14
CA LEU A 841 -0.91 -11.59 10.07
C LEU A 841 -1.41 -11.46 11.51
N ASP A 842 -0.83 -12.28 12.39
CA ASP A 842 -1.05 -12.22 13.83
C ASP A 842 0.15 -11.56 14.52
N ILE A 843 -0.08 -10.99 15.70
CA ILE A 843 0.97 -10.37 16.52
C ILE A 843 1.16 -11.17 17.81
N ILE A 844 2.34 -11.76 17.99
CA ILE A 844 2.75 -12.43 19.23
C ILE A 844 3.52 -11.43 20.11
N LEU A 845 3.06 -11.24 21.34
CA LEU A 845 3.67 -10.35 22.33
C LEU A 845 4.22 -11.15 23.49
N HIS A 846 5.45 -10.84 23.88
CA HIS A 846 6.04 -11.33 25.11
C HIS A 846 6.14 -10.21 26.16
N MET A 847 5.66 -10.51 27.36
CA MET A 847 5.61 -9.63 28.51
C MET A 847 6.47 -10.22 29.63
N ASN A 848 7.24 -9.39 30.32
CA ASN A 848 7.96 -9.76 31.53
C ASN A 848 7.23 -9.27 32.78
N ASN A 849 7.42 -9.96 33.91
CA ASN A 849 6.98 -9.53 35.24
C ASN A 849 5.48 -9.30 35.38
N PRO A 850 4.61 -10.32 35.17
CA PRO A 850 4.96 -11.74 35.00
C PRO A 850 5.31 -12.11 33.56
N ASN A 851 6.06 -13.21 33.39
CA ASN A 851 6.39 -13.77 32.06
C ASN A 851 5.10 -14.28 31.40
N GLN A 852 4.63 -13.60 30.35
CA GLN A 852 3.39 -13.92 29.64
C GLN A 852 3.58 -13.83 28.13
N ILE A 853 2.94 -14.75 27.41
CA ILE A 853 2.86 -14.70 25.94
C ILE A 853 1.39 -14.50 25.55
N TYR A 854 1.15 -13.43 24.81
CA TYR A 854 -0.14 -13.12 24.19
C TYR A 854 -0.04 -13.26 22.68
N ILE A 855 -1.13 -13.69 22.04
CA ILE A 855 -1.31 -13.65 20.59
C ILE A 855 -2.49 -12.73 20.29
N LEU A 856 -2.31 -11.84 19.33
CA LEU A 856 -3.32 -10.97 18.77
C LEU A 856 -3.63 -11.51 17.37
N PHE A 857 -4.69 -12.30 17.27
CA PHE A 857 -5.11 -12.89 16.01
C PHE A 857 -5.70 -11.83 15.09
N GLY A 858 -5.16 -11.69 13.88
CA GLY A 858 -5.58 -10.73 12.87
C GLY A 858 -6.87 -11.18 12.18
N TYR A 859 -7.78 -10.25 11.94
CA TYR A 859 -8.97 -10.50 11.12
C TYR A 859 -8.77 -10.16 9.63
N GLY A 860 -7.57 -9.73 9.23
CA GLY A 860 -7.27 -9.30 7.85
C GLY A 860 -7.90 -7.96 7.47
N ASN A 861 -8.25 -7.13 8.45
CA ASN A 861 -8.80 -5.79 8.26
C ASN A 861 -8.15 -4.77 9.22
N GLY A 862 -6.93 -5.07 9.70
CA GLY A 862 -6.22 -4.28 10.69
C GLY A 862 -6.74 -4.40 12.13
N SER A 863 -7.77 -5.21 12.40
CA SER A 863 -8.29 -5.46 13.76
C SER A 863 -7.88 -6.83 14.29
N PHE A 864 -7.77 -6.92 15.62
CA PHE A 864 -7.20 -8.08 16.30
C PHE A 864 -8.08 -8.62 17.43
N TYR A 865 -8.00 -9.94 17.65
CA TYR A 865 -8.53 -10.65 18.82
C TYR A 865 -7.39 -11.14 19.71
N THR A 866 -7.41 -10.78 21.00
CA THR A 866 -6.32 -11.13 21.93
C THR A 866 -6.60 -12.43 22.70
N GLN A 867 -5.60 -13.31 22.78
CA GLN A 867 -5.58 -14.50 23.60
C GLN A 867 -4.24 -14.60 24.37
N MET A 868 -4.30 -14.86 25.67
CA MET A 868 -3.11 -15.25 26.45
C MET A 868 -2.90 -16.76 26.33
N ILE A 869 -1.70 -17.19 25.94
CA ILE A 869 -1.37 -18.62 25.77
C ILE A 869 -0.43 -19.15 26.86
N TYR A 870 0.31 -18.26 27.53
CA TYR A 870 1.24 -18.63 28.59
C TYR A 870 1.32 -17.53 29.65
N SER A 871 1.46 -17.92 30.91
CA SER A 871 1.70 -17.03 32.03
C SER A 871 2.45 -17.76 33.13
N ARG A 872 3.52 -17.16 33.65
CA ARG A 872 4.31 -17.66 34.78
C ARG A 872 4.76 -16.50 35.66
N GLU A 873 4.65 -16.67 36.97
CA GLU A 873 5.06 -15.68 37.98
C GLU A 873 6.58 -15.63 38.18
N ILE A 874 7.35 -15.42 37.10
CA ILE A 874 8.78 -15.12 37.19
C ILE A 874 8.94 -13.60 37.10
N LEU A 875 9.67 -13.04 38.08
CA LEU A 875 9.85 -11.59 38.29
C LEU A 875 11.08 -11.00 37.58
N GLU A 876 11.85 -11.82 36.87
CA GLU A 876 12.99 -11.39 36.06
C GLU A 876 13.24 -12.33 34.88
N SER A 877 12.36 -12.30 33.87
CA SER A 877 12.63 -12.92 32.56
C SER A 877 13.19 -11.90 31.58
N SER A 878 14.09 -12.32 30.70
CA SER A 878 14.37 -11.60 29.46
C SER A 878 14.32 -12.66 28.39
N SER A 879 13.27 -12.69 27.57
CA SER A 879 13.19 -13.71 26.53
C SER A 879 12.90 -13.18 25.14
N SER A 880 13.65 -13.74 24.19
CA SER A 880 13.40 -13.63 22.77
C SER A 880 12.39 -14.69 22.33
N LEU A 881 11.54 -14.33 21.36
CA LEU A 881 10.62 -15.25 20.71
C LEU A 881 11.14 -15.61 19.32
N ILE A 882 11.05 -16.88 18.95
CA ILE A 882 11.31 -17.40 17.60
C ILE A 882 10.06 -18.17 17.16
N ILE A 883 9.68 -18.01 15.89
CA ILE A 883 8.55 -18.71 15.28
C ILE A 883 9.10 -19.61 14.17
N TYR A 884 8.81 -20.91 14.26
CA TYR A 884 9.23 -21.90 13.29
C TYR A 884 8.38 -23.17 13.43
N ASP A 885 8.20 -23.91 12.34
CA ASP A 885 7.62 -25.26 12.37
C ASP A 885 8.69 -26.29 12.78
N LEU A 886 8.70 -26.71 14.04
CA LEU A 886 9.75 -27.57 14.59
C LEU A 886 9.54 -29.05 14.32
N ASN A 887 8.31 -29.45 14.04
CA ASN A 887 7.90 -30.85 13.88
C ASN A 887 7.44 -31.16 12.45
N ASN A 888 7.57 -30.21 11.53
CA ASN A 888 7.16 -30.30 10.12
C ASN A 888 5.67 -30.63 9.95
N ASP A 889 4.80 -30.16 10.86
CA ASP A 889 3.35 -30.36 10.78
C ASP A 889 2.60 -29.25 9.99
N ASN A 890 3.37 -28.31 9.42
CA ASN A 890 2.97 -27.08 8.74
C ASN A 890 2.30 -26.03 9.65
N TYR A 891 2.25 -26.21 10.96
CA TYR A 891 1.84 -25.17 11.90
C TYR A 891 3.06 -24.56 12.56
N GLN A 892 2.99 -23.24 12.73
CA GLN A 892 4.10 -22.47 13.28
C GLN A 892 4.11 -22.62 14.81
N ASP A 893 5.24 -23.05 15.36
CA ASP A 893 5.47 -23.19 16.80
C ASP A 893 6.13 -21.94 17.38
N ILE A 894 6.05 -21.79 18.70
CA ILE A 894 6.66 -20.65 19.40
C ILE A 894 7.78 -21.16 20.28
N ILE A 895 8.95 -20.54 20.18
CA ILE A 895 10.11 -20.81 21.05
C ILE A 895 10.37 -19.55 21.85
N SER A 896 10.41 -19.67 23.17
CA SER A 896 10.77 -18.60 24.10
C SER A 896 12.07 -18.95 24.80
N VAL A 897 13.08 -18.10 24.66
CA VAL A 897 14.41 -18.32 25.25
C VAL A 897 14.63 -17.34 26.37
N ASP A 898 14.64 -17.77 27.62
CA ASP A 898 14.93 -16.90 28.76
C ASP A 898 16.44 -16.82 29.04
N HIS A 899 17.01 -15.65 28.79
CA HIS A 899 18.43 -15.34 28.91
C HIS A 899 18.94 -15.34 30.36
N LYS A 900 18.06 -15.16 31.35
CA LYS A 900 18.45 -15.05 32.77
C LYS A 900 18.43 -16.39 33.50
N ILE A 901 17.46 -17.25 33.19
CA ILE A 901 17.30 -18.56 33.82
C ILE A 901 17.76 -19.72 32.94
N ASN A 902 18.35 -19.42 31.78
CA ASN A 902 18.93 -20.39 30.85
C ASN A 902 17.90 -21.46 30.41
N LEU A 903 16.67 -21.05 30.12
CA LEU A 903 15.56 -21.93 29.80
C LEU A 903 15.09 -21.71 28.35
N ILE A 904 14.90 -22.80 27.60
CA ILE A 904 14.22 -22.76 26.30
C ILE A 904 12.86 -23.44 26.46
N ASP A 905 11.81 -22.66 26.31
CA ASP A 905 10.42 -23.14 26.28
C ASP A 905 9.93 -23.22 24.84
N VAL A 906 9.54 -24.41 24.43
CA VAL A 906 8.94 -24.69 23.13
C VAL A 906 7.43 -24.83 23.32
N PHE A 907 6.64 -24.22 22.45
CA PHE A 907 5.19 -24.27 22.45
C PHE A 907 4.76 -24.82 21.09
N LEU A 908 4.52 -26.13 21.03
CA LEU A 908 4.05 -26.79 19.82
C LEU A 908 2.60 -26.44 19.52
N ASN A 909 2.32 -26.00 18.30
CA ASN A 909 1.00 -25.64 17.84
C ASN A 909 0.22 -26.87 17.40
N THR A 910 -0.87 -27.15 18.09
CA THR A 910 -1.74 -28.31 17.83
C THR A 910 -3.13 -27.82 17.49
N ARG A 911 -3.61 -28.09 16.26
CA ARG A 911 -5.01 -27.84 15.90
C ARG A 911 -5.89 -28.94 16.48
N ASN A 912 -6.71 -28.57 17.47
CA ASN A 912 -7.75 -29.45 18.01
C ASN A 912 -9.09 -29.06 17.39
N CYS A 913 -9.46 -29.70 16.28
CA CYS A 913 -10.74 -29.50 15.64
C CYS A 913 -11.79 -30.41 16.31
N SER A 914 -12.52 -29.88 17.29
CA SER A 914 -13.70 -30.58 17.82
C SER A 914 -14.91 -30.30 16.93
N THR A 915 -15.58 -31.34 16.46
CA THR A 915 -16.92 -31.25 15.90
C THR A 915 -17.89 -30.91 17.04
N ASN A 916 -18.42 -29.69 17.07
CA ASN A 916 -19.59 -29.34 17.88
C ASN A 916 -20.81 -29.21 16.97
#